data_AF-A0A2I0K546-F1
#
_entry.id   AF-A0A2I0K546-F1
#
_cell.length_a   1.000
_cell.length_b   1.000
_cell.length_c   1.000
_cell.angle_alpha   90.00
_cell.angle_beta   90.00
_cell.angle_gamma   90.00
#
_symmetry.space_group_name_H-M   'P 1'
#
loop_
_entity.id
_entity.type
_entity.pdbx_description
1 polymer ?
#
loop_
_entity_poly.entity_id
_entity_poly.type
_entity_poly.pdbx_seq_one_letter_code
_entity_poly.pdbx_strand_id
1 'polypeptide(L)'
;MEVDRRLAEDSFLAFIGYARSALSPEAEDASREQNGDGGEEPVGPGWSWIASRILRTCIAYSSGVTAAILLSDLSQAWGEQNRVASSRKRPECIKQLKSKHRRTKLPNTVTIDSIYKKNFLSLSSVLEVVIVDAYVLPGTNIYMLSLGDFWSSNTIDLFLHRRYYDLVNTQNGILRKGREIFLTGCHLRTAAEGSGYMRLLPTEYLVILLDEEQDDDAMLLGAQFCSDSFASISPDAANKGVSYSLYARIESIGSEEIQGGIGSLKRKQITLVDNDGDKLKFLLWGDQIVLANLFSIGSMIALDRPYIASSVESGLEMAEELCLEYGSATQLYLVPFIQHEEQVSVALSQNRYQGSRLLAMLDPSQATTVSQVTLPCDSQGSVDFTNYPFQPFVNIHRDGSYSDVVFSLRLEDTTGAIWARLYFAKFWSLKRLSYGHTVYFSGLTCSLTKDKRLEVLWSENNTGASLVNLSTLPAILNSSCLHKLSRLSDLSMQSSSTYICRVWINQVDLCRIDTRYAHTRCGHFVMRKPDGLIGCRFCREESVSEVVSSFYLRMTLTDESAKVVAWCTGQTAAELLQISPDEFNNLPEDEQLMYSSSLENLKFTVALVNCQSSGHGSDSRHGTLPEDDAVQWEITCALKHDL
;
A
#
# COMPACT_ATOMS: atom_id res chain seq x y z
N MET A 1 2.03 -34.95 30.21
CA MET A 1 3.35 -34.77 29.60
C MET A 1 3.15 -33.91 28.38
N GLU A 2 3.13 -32.59 28.63
CA GLU A 2 2.92 -31.55 27.64
C GLU A 2 4.04 -31.58 26.61
N VAL A 3 3.68 -31.81 25.34
CA VAL A 3 4.57 -31.59 24.21
C VAL A 3 4.48 -30.11 23.88
N ASP A 4 5.60 -29.43 24.13
CA ASP A 4 5.88 -28.01 23.93
C ASP A 4 5.52 -27.59 22.48
N ARG A 5 4.32 -27.03 22.29
CA ARG A 5 3.89 -26.38 21.04
C ARG A 5 4.59 -25.02 20.95
N ARG A 6 5.85 -25.02 20.52
CA ARG A 6 6.52 -23.83 19.98
C ARG A 6 6.68 -23.99 18.46
N LEU A 7 5.55 -24.03 17.74
CA LEU A 7 5.58 -23.68 16.32
C LEU A 7 5.90 -22.18 16.29
N ALA A 8 7.09 -21.82 15.80
CA ALA A 8 7.39 -20.44 15.49
C ALA A 8 6.35 -19.98 14.47
N GLU A 9 5.47 -19.05 14.86
CA GLU A 9 4.52 -18.44 13.93
C GLU A 9 5.31 -17.85 12.75
N ASP A 10 4.99 -18.32 11.54
CA ASP A 10 5.59 -17.78 10.32
C ASP A 10 5.29 -16.28 10.26
N SER A 11 6.34 -15.46 10.23
CA SER A 11 6.22 -14.00 10.30
C SER A 11 5.46 -13.42 9.10
N PHE A 12 5.52 -14.08 7.95
CA PHE A 12 4.73 -13.70 6.78
C PHE A 12 3.23 -13.93 7.04
N LEU A 13 2.87 -15.08 7.62
CA LEU A 13 1.48 -15.39 7.97
C LEU A 13 0.96 -14.48 9.09
N ALA A 14 1.79 -14.21 10.10
CA ALA A 14 1.47 -13.28 11.18
C ALA A 14 1.21 -11.87 10.64
N PHE A 15 2.03 -11.40 9.69
CA PHE A 15 1.82 -10.11 9.04
C PHE A 15 0.52 -10.06 8.23
N ILE A 16 0.14 -11.14 7.52
CA ILE A 16 -1.15 -11.19 6.83
C ILE A 16 -2.32 -11.11 7.82
N GLY A 17 -2.23 -11.84 8.94
CA GLY A 17 -3.23 -11.76 10.01
C GLY A 17 -3.36 -10.35 10.60
N TYR A 18 -2.23 -9.70 10.84
CA TYR A 18 -2.17 -8.31 11.27
C TYR A 18 -2.79 -7.35 10.24
N ALA A 19 -2.42 -7.48 8.96
CA ALA A 19 -2.97 -6.66 7.88
C ALA A 19 -4.48 -6.84 7.74
N ARG A 20 -4.99 -8.06 7.84
CA ARG A 20 -6.44 -8.34 7.81
C ARG A 20 -7.17 -7.61 8.94
N SER A 21 -6.61 -7.64 10.14
CA SER A 21 -7.18 -6.97 11.32
C SER A 21 -7.14 -5.44 11.16
N ALA A 22 -6.07 -4.89 10.61
CA ALA A 22 -5.93 -3.45 10.36
C ALA A 22 -6.91 -2.92 9.28
N LEU A 23 -7.31 -3.77 8.33
CA LEU A 23 -8.21 -3.41 7.23
C LEU A 23 -9.70 -3.59 7.57
N SER A 24 -9.98 -4.35 8.62
CA SER A 24 -11.33 -4.61 9.12
C SER A 24 -11.32 -4.43 10.65
N PRO A 25 -11.19 -3.19 11.15
CA PRO A 25 -11.34 -2.95 12.58
C PRO A 25 -12.72 -3.44 13.01
N GLU A 26 -12.77 -4.34 14.00
CA GLU A 26 -14.03 -4.75 14.61
C GLU A 26 -14.77 -3.48 15.03
N ALA A 27 -16.02 -3.33 14.59
CA ALA A 27 -16.80 -2.14 14.84
C ALA A 27 -17.10 -2.03 16.35
N GLU A 28 -16.25 -1.33 17.11
CA GLU A 28 -16.45 -1.14 18.55
C GLU A 28 -17.63 -0.20 18.90
N ASP A 29 -18.33 0.38 17.93
CA ASP A 29 -19.44 1.32 18.18
C ASP A 29 -20.73 1.03 17.37
N ALA A 30 -21.13 -0.24 17.27
CA ALA A 30 -22.51 -0.58 16.90
C ALA A 30 -23.32 -0.88 18.17
N SER A 31 -23.97 0.15 18.70
CA SER A 31 -24.95 0.04 19.77
C SER A 31 -26.00 -1.04 19.47
N ARG A 32 -25.99 -2.08 20.31
CA ARG A 32 -27.10 -2.98 20.70
C ARG A 32 -28.37 -2.87 19.83
N GLU A 33 -28.52 -3.76 18.86
CA GLU A 33 -29.72 -4.60 18.69
C GLU A 33 -29.27 -5.96 18.11
N GLN A 34 -29.04 -6.93 18.99
CA GLN A 34 -28.93 -8.33 18.61
C GLN A 34 -30.30 -8.84 18.20
N ASN A 35 -30.44 -9.29 16.96
CA ASN A 35 -31.38 -10.34 16.59
C ASN A 35 -30.77 -11.23 15.51
N GLY A 36 -30.28 -12.38 15.99
CA GLY A 36 -30.25 -13.71 15.37
C GLY A 36 -30.13 -13.92 13.86
N ASP A 37 -29.07 -14.65 13.52
CA ASP A 37 -29.00 -15.72 12.51
C ASP A 37 -28.93 -15.34 11.02
N GLY A 38 -27.70 -15.03 10.62
CA GLY A 38 -27.20 -15.11 9.25
C GLY A 38 -25.69 -14.93 9.35
N GLY A 39 -24.92 -15.96 8.99
CA GLY A 39 -23.45 -15.87 9.00
C GLY A 39 -22.99 -14.76 8.06
N GLU A 40 -22.77 -13.56 8.59
CA GLU A 40 -22.17 -12.48 7.84
C GLU A 40 -20.75 -12.91 7.46
N GLU A 41 -20.50 -13.04 6.15
CA GLU A 41 -19.15 -13.18 5.62
C GLU A 41 -18.27 -12.09 6.23
N PRO A 42 -17.02 -12.39 6.62
CA PRO A 42 -16.16 -11.38 7.20
C PRO A 42 -16.02 -10.22 6.20
N VAL A 43 -16.45 -9.02 6.59
CA VAL A 43 -16.50 -7.77 5.80
C VAL A 43 -15.11 -7.30 5.32
N GLY A 44 -14.05 -8.03 5.69
CA GLY A 44 -12.66 -7.73 5.37
C GLY A 44 -12.10 -8.47 4.15
N PRO A 45 -10.90 -8.08 3.69
CA PRO A 45 -10.24 -8.73 2.57
C PRO A 45 -9.93 -10.20 2.86
N GLY A 46 -10.16 -11.05 1.86
CA GLY A 46 -9.78 -12.46 1.90
C GLY A 46 -8.26 -12.64 2.02
N TRP A 47 -7.82 -13.72 2.67
CA TRP A 47 -6.40 -13.98 2.93
C TRP A 47 -5.56 -14.02 1.65
N SER A 48 -6.05 -14.72 0.62
CA SER A 48 -5.37 -14.85 -0.68
C SER A 48 -5.22 -13.52 -1.41
N TRP A 49 -6.18 -12.60 -1.24
CA TRP A 49 -6.11 -11.26 -1.80
C TRP A 49 -4.98 -10.46 -1.15
N ILE A 50 -4.86 -10.50 0.18
CA ILE A 50 -3.80 -9.81 0.93
C ILE A 50 -2.44 -10.39 0.55
N ALA A 51 -2.30 -11.72 0.60
CA ALA A 51 -1.06 -12.41 0.25
C ALA A 51 -0.61 -12.08 -1.19
N SER A 52 -1.52 -12.19 -2.16
CA SER A 52 -1.20 -11.87 -3.56
C SER A 52 -0.75 -10.42 -3.74
N ARG A 53 -1.36 -9.47 -3.04
CA ARG A 53 -0.98 -8.05 -3.11
C ARG A 53 0.38 -7.79 -2.50
N ILE A 54 0.65 -8.31 -1.29
CA ILE A 54 1.97 -8.19 -0.65
C ILE A 54 3.06 -8.73 -1.59
N LEU A 55 2.82 -9.89 -2.21
CA LEU A 55 3.80 -10.51 -3.11
C LEU A 55 4.01 -9.69 -4.39
N ARG A 56 2.95 -9.12 -4.98
CA ARG A 56 3.08 -8.20 -6.11
C ARG A 56 3.92 -6.97 -5.73
N THR A 57 3.69 -6.40 -4.55
CA THR A 57 4.46 -5.26 -4.05
C THR A 57 5.93 -5.66 -3.81
N CYS A 58 6.19 -6.84 -3.27
CA CYS A 58 7.56 -7.37 -3.11
C CYS A 58 8.26 -7.63 -4.46
N ILE A 59 7.53 -8.07 -5.48
CA ILE A 59 8.09 -8.25 -6.83
C ILE A 59 8.41 -6.90 -7.48
N ALA A 60 7.55 -5.90 -7.30
CA ALA A 60 7.76 -4.56 -7.82
C ALA A 60 8.90 -3.80 -7.11
N TYR A 61 9.08 -4.04 -5.80
CA TYR A 61 10.08 -3.39 -4.96
C TYR A 61 11.09 -4.40 -4.41
N SER A 62 12.02 -4.83 -5.25
CA SER A 62 13.05 -5.82 -4.91
C SER A 62 14.01 -5.39 -3.79
N SER A 63 14.17 -4.08 -3.57
CA SER A 63 14.98 -3.49 -2.50
C SER A 63 14.38 -3.66 -1.10
N GLY A 64 13.16 -4.18 -0.99
CA GLY A 64 12.44 -4.35 0.27
C GLY A 64 11.32 -3.36 0.48
N VAL A 65 10.43 -3.72 1.40
CA VAL A 65 9.20 -3.00 1.74
C VAL A 65 9.05 -2.93 3.26
N THR A 66 8.48 -1.82 3.73
CA THR A 66 8.16 -1.65 5.15
C THR A 66 6.71 -2.05 5.42
N ALA A 67 6.40 -2.39 6.68
CA ALA A 67 5.02 -2.65 7.11
C ALA A 67 4.07 -1.50 6.73
N ALA A 68 4.54 -0.25 6.89
CA ALA A 68 3.82 0.97 6.54
C ALA A 68 3.45 1.03 5.05
N ILE A 69 4.40 0.72 4.16
CA ILE A 69 4.17 0.70 2.71
C ILE A 69 3.13 -0.38 2.37
N LEU A 70 3.30 -1.59 2.91
CA LEU A 70 2.39 -2.71 2.64
C LEU A 70 0.97 -2.43 3.15
N LEU A 71 0.82 -1.95 4.38
CA LEU A 71 -0.48 -1.65 4.97
C LEU A 71 -1.18 -0.49 4.25
N SER A 72 -0.45 0.56 3.91
CA SER A 72 -1.00 1.69 3.16
C SER A 72 -1.46 1.25 1.77
N ASP A 73 -0.67 0.44 1.07
CA ASP A 73 -1.01 -0.07 -0.27
C ASP A 73 -2.23 -1.01 -0.22
N LEU A 74 -2.27 -1.92 0.75
CA LEU A 74 -3.41 -2.81 0.97
C LEU A 74 -4.69 -2.05 1.34
N SER A 75 -4.60 -1.06 2.23
CA SER A 75 -5.75 -0.23 2.65
C SER A 75 -6.33 0.55 1.49
N GLN A 76 -5.45 1.14 0.67
CA GLN A 76 -5.84 1.85 -0.52
C GLN A 76 -6.49 0.93 -1.55
N ALA A 77 -5.86 -0.20 -1.88
CA ALA A 77 -6.40 -1.16 -2.84
C ALA A 77 -7.74 -1.76 -2.39
N TRP A 78 -7.91 -1.99 -1.09
CA TRP A 78 -9.16 -2.49 -0.52
C TRP A 78 -10.27 -1.45 -0.59
N GLY A 79 -9.97 -0.20 -0.21
CA GLY A 79 -10.90 0.92 -0.33
C GLY A 79 -11.37 1.16 -1.76
N GLU A 80 -10.47 1.02 -2.74
CA GLU A 80 -10.82 1.13 -4.17
C GLU A 80 -11.79 0.03 -4.61
N GLN A 81 -11.53 -1.23 -4.25
CA GLN A 81 -12.40 -2.36 -4.59
C GLN A 81 -13.81 -2.18 -4.01
N ASN A 82 -13.90 -1.76 -2.75
CA ASN A 82 -15.18 -1.52 -2.08
C ASN A 82 -15.95 -0.35 -2.69
N ARG A 83 -15.27 0.71 -3.14
CA ARG A 83 -15.92 1.85 -3.82
C ARG A 83 -16.49 1.49 -5.19
N VAL A 84 -15.89 0.56 -5.91
CA VAL A 84 -16.41 0.06 -7.19
C VAL A 84 -17.65 -0.82 -6.98
N ALA A 85 -17.67 -1.60 -5.90
CA ALA A 85 -18.79 -2.47 -5.54
C ALA A 85 -19.98 -1.70 -4.91
N SER A 86 -19.70 -0.68 -4.10
CA SER A 86 -20.74 0.21 -3.58
C SER A 86 -21.24 1.11 -4.71
N SER A 87 -22.49 0.95 -5.15
CA SER A 87 -23.15 1.90 -6.05
C SER A 87 -22.86 3.34 -5.63
N ARG A 88 -22.59 4.25 -6.59
CA ARG A 88 -22.27 5.69 -6.44
C ARG A 88 -23.38 6.49 -5.72
N LYS A 89 -23.73 6.08 -4.52
CA LYS A 89 -24.72 6.69 -3.66
C LYS A 89 -24.03 7.86 -2.99
N ARG A 90 -24.54 9.04 -3.30
CA ARG A 90 -24.11 10.29 -2.69
C ARG A 90 -24.12 10.15 -1.15
N PRO A 91 -23.02 10.52 -0.45
CA PRO A 91 -22.92 10.41 1.00
C PRO A 91 -24.09 11.10 1.72
N GLU A 92 -24.58 10.48 2.81
CA GLU A 92 -25.76 10.97 3.54
C GLU A 92 -25.54 12.33 4.20
N CYS A 93 -24.34 12.59 4.73
CA CYS A 93 -23.97 13.90 5.30
C CYS A 93 -24.13 15.04 4.27
N ILE A 94 -23.76 14.80 3.02
CA ILE A 94 -23.89 15.79 1.94
C ILE A 94 -25.36 16.04 1.60
N LYS A 95 -26.24 15.03 1.71
CA LYS A 95 -27.69 15.22 1.48
C LYS A 95 -28.31 16.11 2.56
N GLN A 96 -27.92 15.92 3.82
CA GLN A 96 -28.41 16.73 4.94
C GLN A 96 -27.93 18.19 4.80
N LEU A 97 -26.64 18.39 4.50
CA LEU A 97 -26.05 19.72 4.34
C LEU A 97 -26.60 20.49 3.13
N LYS A 98 -27.00 19.80 2.05
CA LYS A 98 -27.58 20.46 0.87
C LYS A 98 -28.85 21.26 1.19
N SER A 99 -29.62 20.86 2.20
CA SER A 99 -30.83 21.58 2.62
C SER A 99 -30.52 22.94 3.28
N LYS A 100 -29.32 23.07 3.86
CA LYS A 100 -28.82 24.29 4.50
C LYS A 100 -27.92 25.13 3.58
N HIS A 101 -27.50 24.58 2.44
CA HIS A 101 -26.59 25.25 1.53
C HIS A 101 -27.29 26.39 0.78
N ARG A 102 -27.02 27.63 1.19
CA ARG A 102 -27.62 28.86 0.64
C ARG A 102 -26.66 29.68 -0.26
N ARG A 103 -25.47 29.15 -0.56
CA ARG A 103 -24.38 29.91 -1.19
C ARG A 103 -24.32 29.73 -2.70
N THR A 104 -23.94 30.80 -3.39
CA THR A 104 -23.61 30.77 -4.83
C THR A 104 -22.19 30.25 -5.01
N LYS A 105 -21.96 29.43 -6.04
CA LYS A 105 -20.63 28.91 -6.37
C LYS A 105 -19.61 30.02 -6.60
N LEU A 106 -18.40 29.82 -6.09
CA LEU A 106 -17.25 30.66 -6.38
C LEU A 106 -16.87 30.58 -7.87
N PRO A 107 -16.26 31.64 -8.42
CA PRO A 107 -15.70 31.61 -9.76
C PRO A 107 -14.60 30.53 -9.84
N ASN A 108 -14.49 29.87 -11.00
CA ASN A 108 -13.54 28.76 -11.25
C ASN A 108 -13.76 27.50 -10.40
N THR A 109 -14.95 27.33 -9.81
CA THR A 109 -15.30 26.10 -9.07
C THR A 109 -15.39 24.91 -10.01
N VAL A 110 -14.61 23.86 -9.71
CA VAL A 110 -14.62 22.59 -10.43
C VAL A 110 -15.28 21.53 -9.57
N THR A 111 -16.13 20.70 -10.18
CA THR A 111 -16.77 19.57 -9.49
C THR A 111 -15.90 18.32 -9.56
N ILE A 112 -16.00 17.45 -8.56
CA ILE A 112 -15.27 16.18 -8.50
C ILE A 112 -15.57 15.32 -9.75
N ASP A 113 -16.83 15.26 -10.19
CA ASP A 113 -17.20 14.53 -11.41
C ASP A 113 -16.52 15.11 -12.68
N SER A 114 -16.24 16.41 -12.73
CA SER A 114 -15.49 17.00 -13.85
C SER A 114 -14.02 16.61 -13.82
N ILE A 115 -13.42 16.43 -12.65
CA ILE A 115 -12.03 15.99 -12.49
C ILE A 115 -11.89 14.56 -13.05
N TYR A 116 -12.79 13.66 -12.66
CA TYR A 116 -12.81 12.29 -13.19
C TYR A 116 -13.05 12.22 -14.70
N LYS A 117 -13.89 13.11 -15.25
CA LYS A 117 -14.15 13.14 -16.69
C LYS A 117 -12.97 13.67 -17.50
N LYS A 118 -12.28 14.69 -16.98
CA LYS A 118 -11.21 15.39 -17.70
C LYS A 118 -9.81 14.83 -17.42
N ASN A 119 -9.65 14.03 -16.38
CA ASN A 119 -8.36 13.57 -15.87
C ASN A 119 -7.34 14.71 -15.64
N PHE A 120 -7.84 15.89 -15.29
CA PHE A 120 -7.04 17.10 -15.16
C PHE A 120 -7.65 18.04 -14.12
N LEU A 121 -6.77 18.69 -13.35
CA LEU A 121 -7.11 19.74 -12.39
C LEU A 121 -6.10 20.88 -12.53
N SER A 122 -6.58 22.11 -12.72
CA SER A 122 -5.72 23.30 -12.77
C SER A 122 -5.38 23.76 -11.36
N LEU A 123 -4.18 24.29 -11.14
CA LEU A 123 -3.76 24.86 -9.85
C LEU A 123 -4.57 26.09 -9.45
N SER A 124 -5.20 26.78 -10.41
CA SER A 124 -6.10 27.91 -10.18
C SER A 124 -7.56 27.51 -9.91
N SER A 125 -7.89 26.22 -10.03
CA SER A 125 -9.25 25.71 -9.80
C SER A 125 -9.61 25.74 -8.32
N VAL A 126 -10.86 26.09 -8.04
CA VAL A 126 -11.42 26.09 -6.70
C VAL A 126 -12.22 24.80 -6.48
N LEU A 127 -11.96 24.11 -5.37
CA LEU A 127 -12.73 22.96 -4.95
C LEU A 127 -13.51 23.33 -3.69
N GLU A 128 -14.84 23.39 -3.84
CA GLU A 128 -15.76 23.52 -2.71
C GLU A 128 -16.20 22.13 -2.27
N VAL A 129 -15.68 21.66 -1.15
CA VAL A 129 -15.83 20.27 -0.73
C VAL A 129 -16.23 20.16 0.74
N VAL A 130 -16.81 19.01 1.07
CA VAL A 130 -17.21 18.60 2.40
C VAL A 130 -16.38 17.39 2.78
N ILE A 131 -15.86 17.38 4.01
CA ILE A 131 -15.17 16.23 4.57
C ILE A 131 -16.21 15.12 4.82
N VAL A 132 -16.14 14.05 4.06
CA VAL A 132 -16.99 12.86 4.23
C VAL A 132 -16.42 11.97 5.33
N ASP A 133 -15.10 11.86 5.37
CA ASP A 133 -14.38 11.10 6.38
C ASP A 133 -12.94 11.59 6.53
N ALA A 134 -12.36 11.38 7.72
CA ALA A 134 -10.99 11.74 8.03
C ALA A 134 -10.34 10.58 8.79
N TYR A 135 -9.29 10.00 8.23
CA TYR A 135 -8.65 8.82 8.78
C TYR A 135 -7.14 8.83 8.58
N VAL A 136 -6.44 8.04 9.39
CA VAL A 136 -4.99 7.84 9.27
C VAL A 136 -4.75 6.60 8.40
N LEU A 137 -3.84 6.70 7.45
CA LEU A 137 -3.43 5.55 6.64
C LEU A 137 -2.77 4.49 7.55
N PRO A 138 -3.25 3.23 7.54
CA PRO A 138 -2.75 2.19 8.43
C PRO A 138 -1.24 2.00 8.34
N GLY A 139 -0.58 1.89 9.50
CA GLY A 139 0.87 1.75 9.59
C GLY A 139 1.67 3.03 9.32
N THR A 140 1.00 4.17 9.14
CA THR A 140 1.62 5.48 8.91
C THR A 140 1.07 6.53 9.88
N ASN A 141 1.67 7.72 9.89
CA ASN A 141 1.13 8.92 10.53
C ASN A 141 0.57 9.91 9.49
N ILE A 142 0.13 9.42 8.32
CA ILE A 142 -0.37 10.25 7.24
C ILE A 142 -1.89 10.33 7.32
N TYR A 143 -2.41 11.54 7.55
CA TYR A 143 -3.84 11.79 7.50
C TYR A 143 -4.34 11.92 6.06
N MET A 144 -5.47 11.29 5.78
CA MET A 144 -6.16 11.37 4.51
C MET A 144 -7.61 11.82 4.74
N LEU A 145 -8.06 12.75 3.91
CA LEU A 145 -9.44 13.25 3.92
C LEU A 145 -10.18 12.69 2.71
N SER A 146 -11.31 12.03 2.93
CA SER A 146 -12.25 11.70 1.86
C SER A 146 -13.19 12.88 1.66
N LEU A 147 -13.12 13.48 0.47
CA LEU A 147 -13.84 14.70 0.13
C LEU A 147 -14.99 14.39 -0.82
N GLY A 148 -16.13 15.04 -0.59
CA GLY A 148 -17.26 15.06 -1.52
C GLY A 148 -17.68 16.49 -1.82
N ASP A 149 -18.49 16.72 -2.85
CA ASP A 149 -19.04 18.05 -3.14
C ASP A 149 -20.58 18.01 -3.21
N PHE A 150 -21.22 19.17 -3.33
CA PHE A 150 -22.69 19.25 -3.41
C PHE A 150 -23.27 18.91 -4.78
N TRP A 151 -22.45 18.62 -5.80
CA TRP A 151 -22.90 18.49 -7.18
C TRP A 151 -22.60 17.13 -7.81
N SER A 152 -21.68 16.39 -7.22
CA SER A 152 -21.10 15.15 -7.70
C SER A 152 -21.62 13.97 -6.90
N SER A 153 -21.51 12.80 -7.52
CA SER A 153 -21.79 11.51 -6.88
C SER A 153 -20.52 10.81 -6.41
N ASN A 154 -19.36 11.20 -6.94
CA ASN A 154 -18.06 10.67 -6.58
C ASN A 154 -17.43 11.44 -5.42
N THR A 155 -16.54 10.76 -4.72
CA THR A 155 -15.64 11.34 -3.72
C THR A 155 -14.21 11.37 -4.26
N ILE A 156 -13.33 12.14 -3.66
CA ILE A 156 -11.91 12.15 -3.98
C ILE A 156 -11.12 12.22 -2.69
N ASP A 157 -10.01 11.48 -2.61
CA ASP A 157 -9.16 11.49 -1.42
C ASP A 157 -8.05 12.54 -1.56
N LEU A 158 -7.77 13.24 -0.46
CA LEU A 158 -6.69 14.21 -0.33
C LEU A 158 -5.72 13.73 0.74
N PHE A 159 -4.43 13.63 0.40
CA PHE A 159 -3.37 13.55 1.40
C PHE A 159 -3.27 14.87 2.14
N LEU A 160 -3.48 14.88 3.45
CA LEU A 160 -3.46 16.12 4.20
C LEU A 160 -2.03 16.62 4.37
N HIS A 161 -1.82 17.93 4.21
CA HIS A 161 -0.53 18.55 4.48
C HIS A 161 -0.24 18.55 5.99
N ARG A 162 1.03 18.31 6.37
CA ARG A 162 1.44 18.14 7.77
C ARG A 162 1.09 19.33 8.67
N ARG A 163 1.02 20.54 8.10
CA ARG A 163 0.63 21.78 8.82
C ARG A 163 -0.80 21.73 9.41
N TYR A 164 -1.64 20.82 8.93
CA TYR A 164 -3.03 20.69 9.35
C TYR A 164 -3.29 19.48 10.24
N TYR A 165 -2.24 18.72 10.63
CA TYR A 165 -2.44 17.49 11.41
C TYR A 165 -3.03 17.76 12.79
N ASP A 166 -2.63 18.87 13.42
CA ASP A 166 -3.16 19.26 14.73
C ASP A 166 -4.66 19.62 14.68
N LEU A 167 -5.18 19.92 13.48
CA LEU A 167 -6.59 20.24 13.25
C LEU A 167 -7.46 18.99 13.03
N VAL A 168 -6.83 17.82 12.81
CA VAL A 168 -7.50 16.53 12.68
C VAL A 168 -7.35 15.77 13.99
N ASN A 169 -8.31 15.95 14.88
CA ASN A 169 -8.41 15.19 16.12
C ASN A 169 -9.81 14.58 16.20
N THR A 170 -9.90 13.28 16.45
CA THR A 170 -11.15 12.50 16.46
C THR A 170 -12.15 12.97 17.50
N GLN A 171 -11.72 13.69 18.54
CA GLN A 171 -12.62 14.21 19.58
C GLN A 171 -12.96 15.70 19.39
N ASN A 172 -11.96 16.56 19.12
CA ASN A 172 -12.13 18.03 19.14
C ASN A 172 -11.53 18.76 17.92
N GLY A 173 -11.11 18.04 16.87
CA GLY A 173 -10.53 18.67 15.69
C GLY A 173 -11.56 19.41 14.84
N ILE A 174 -11.19 20.56 14.29
CA ILE A 174 -12.08 21.36 13.44
C ILE A 174 -12.33 20.70 12.07
N LEU A 175 -11.34 19.93 11.57
CA LEU A 175 -11.43 19.16 10.32
C LEU A 175 -12.13 17.82 10.57
N ARG A 176 -13.40 17.89 10.95
CA ARG A 176 -14.27 16.74 11.23
C ARG A 176 -15.22 16.42 10.07
N LYS A 177 -15.80 15.22 10.10
CA LYS A 177 -16.85 14.81 9.16
C LYS A 177 -18.00 15.83 9.12
N GLY A 178 -18.40 16.23 7.92
CA GLY A 178 -19.42 17.25 7.67
C GLY A 178 -18.91 18.68 7.58
N ARG A 179 -17.64 18.96 7.92
CA ARG A 179 -17.04 20.29 7.78
C ARG A 179 -16.86 20.63 6.29
N GLU A 180 -17.28 21.83 5.91
CA GLU A 180 -17.03 22.38 4.58
C GLU A 180 -15.63 23.01 4.54
N ILE A 181 -14.88 22.78 3.47
CA ILE A 181 -13.56 23.37 3.25
C ILE A 181 -13.42 23.82 1.79
N PHE A 182 -12.59 24.83 1.57
CA PHE A 182 -12.19 25.29 0.25
C PHE A 182 -10.73 24.94 -0.02
N LEU A 183 -10.46 24.40 -1.19
CA LEU A 183 -9.11 23.98 -1.61
C LEU A 183 -8.75 24.60 -2.96
N THR A 184 -7.47 24.92 -3.12
CA THR A 184 -6.86 25.35 -4.39
C THR A 184 -5.42 24.86 -4.48
N GLY A 185 -4.76 25.03 -5.63
CA GLY A 185 -3.38 24.58 -5.86
C GLY A 185 -3.16 23.08 -5.70
N CYS A 186 -4.21 22.28 -5.80
CA CYS A 186 -4.13 20.83 -5.64
C CYS A 186 -3.52 20.19 -6.89
N HIS A 187 -2.52 19.34 -6.69
CA HIS A 187 -1.99 18.50 -7.75
C HIS A 187 -2.75 17.18 -7.81
N LEU A 188 -3.08 16.74 -9.02
CA LEU A 188 -3.81 15.51 -9.25
C LEU A 188 -2.83 14.37 -9.54
N ARG A 189 -2.83 13.35 -8.69
CA ARG A 189 -2.16 12.08 -9.00
C ARG A 189 -3.13 11.23 -9.82
N THR A 190 -2.86 11.13 -11.12
CA THR A 190 -3.54 10.17 -12.00
C THR A 190 -2.89 8.80 -11.85
N ALA A 191 -3.70 7.75 -11.96
CA ALA A 191 -3.16 6.39 -12.01
C ALA A 191 -2.50 6.17 -13.36
N ALA A 192 -1.18 6.01 -13.39
CA ALA A 192 -0.50 5.51 -14.57
C ALA A 192 -0.83 4.01 -14.73
N GLU A 193 -1.21 3.62 -15.95
CA GLU A 193 -1.37 2.25 -16.46
C GLU A 193 -1.55 1.13 -15.41
N GLY A 194 -2.73 1.09 -14.77
CA GLY A 194 -3.16 -0.07 -13.98
C GLY A 194 -3.71 0.29 -12.60
N SER A 195 -5.03 0.14 -12.43
CA SER A 195 -5.77 0.08 -11.17
C SER A 195 -5.31 1.04 -10.05
N GLY A 196 -5.51 2.34 -10.25
CA GLY A 196 -5.44 3.31 -9.15
C GLY A 196 -6.56 4.34 -9.29
N TYR A 197 -7.09 4.78 -8.16
CA TYR A 197 -8.07 5.86 -8.11
C TYR A 197 -7.37 7.22 -8.11
N MET A 198 -8.03 8.24 -8.65
CA MET A 198 -7.47 9.60 -8.67
C MET A 198 -7.43 10.17 -7.25
N ARG A 199 -6.31 10.81 -6.90
CA ARG A 199 -6.13 11.42 -5.57
C ARG A 199 -5.51 12.79 -5.68
N LEU A 200 -5.82 13.65 -4.72
CA LEU A 200 -5.20 14.95 -4.57
C LEU A 200 -3.95 14.82 -3.69
N LEU A 201 -2.85 15.38 -4.16
CA LEU A 201 -1.63 15.53 -3.37
C LEU A 201 -1.80 16.65 -2.33
N PRO A 202 -0.98 16.66 -1.27
CA PRO A 202 -1.05 17.68 -0.24
C PRO A 202 -0.97 19.09 -0.81
N THR A 203 -1.86 19.96 -0.36
CA THR A 203 -1.82 21.39 -0.63
C THR A 203 -1.73 22.17 0.67
N GLU A 204 -0.98 23.26 0.65
CA GLU A 204 -0.97 24.22 1.75
C GLU A 204 -2.14 25.21 1.66
N TYR A 205 -2.85 25.26 0.54
CA TYR A 205 -3.87 26.27 0.28
C TYR A 205 -5.27 25.73 0.60
N LEU A 206 -5.56 25.66 1.90
CA LEU A 206 -6.81 25.18 2.48
C LEU A 206 -7.44 26.27 3.33
N VAL A 207 -8.74 26.51 3.15
CA VAL A 207 -9.54 27.45 3.95
C VAL A 207 -10.70 26.70 4.59
N ILE A 208 -10.86 26.86 5.90
CA ILE A 208 -11.90 26.18 6.68
C ILE A 208 -13.13 27.07 6.78
N LEU A 209 -14.30 26.53 6.44
CA LEU A 209 -15.54 27.29 6.52
C LEU A 209 -16.15 27.19 7.92
N LEU A 210 -16.51 28.36 8.45
CA LEU A 210 -17.21 28.54 9.71
C LEU A 210 -18.62 29.06 9.46
N ASP A 211 -19.54 28.69 10.33
CA ASP A 211 -20.95 29.08 10.30
C ASP A 211 -21.31 29.80 11.60
N GLU A 212 -21.53 31.11 11.55
CA GLU A 212 -21.90 31.92 12.72
C GLU A 212 -23.23 31.48 13.36
N GLU A 213 -24.09 30.78 12.63
CA GLU A 213 -25.33 30.21 13.17
C GLU A 213 -25.08 28.97 14.03
N GLN A 214 -23.88 28.38 13.99
CA GLN A 214 -23.50 27.23 14.81
C GLN A 214 -22.77 27.67 16.08
N ASP A 215 -23.31 27.27 17.24
CA ASP A 215 -22.78 27.63 18.56
C ASP A 215 -21.28 27.32 18.70
N ASP A 216 -20.82 26.15 18.21
CA ASP A 216 -19.40 25.74 18.26
C ASP A 216 -18.49 26.75 17.52
N ASP A 217 -18.90 27.18 16.33
CA ASP A 217 -18.13 28.06 15.46
C ASP A 217 -18.19 29.51 15.96
N ALA A 218 -19.35 29.96 16.43
CA ALA A 218 -19.51 31.26 17.08
C ALA A 218 -18.66 31.38 18.36
N MET A 219 -18.59 30.31 19.16
CA MET A 219 -17.74 30.25 20.34
C MET A 219 -16.25 30.32 19.96
N LEU A 220 -15.83 29.58 18.92
CA LEU A 220 -14.45 29.65 18.40
C LEU A 220 -14.08 31.06 17.94
N LEU A 221 -14.96 31.69 17.15
CA LEU A 221 -14.77 33.06 16.67
C LEU A 221 -14.62 34.05 17.83
N GLY A 222 -15.55 34.01 18.79
CA GLY A 222 -15.54 34.91 19.95
C GLY A 222 -14.34 34.69 20.87
N ALA A 223 -13.97 33.44 21.15
CA ALA A 223 -12.89 33.14 22.10
C ALA A 223 -11.50 33.39 21.51
N GLN A 224 -11.28 33.01 20.25
CA GLN A 224 -9.94 33.05 19.65
C GLN A 224 -9.69 34.32 18.82
N PHE A 225 -10.67 34.81 18.06
CA PHE A 225 -10.42 35.83 17.04
C PHE A 225 -10.97 37.22 17.37
N CYS A 226 -11.70 37.37 18.48
CA CYS A 226 -12.19 38.67 18.95
C CYS A 226 -11.33 39.29 20.06
N SER A 227 -10.19 38.68 20.41
CA SER A 227 -9.28 39.20 21.44
C SER A 227 -8.30 40.25 20.91
N ASP A 228 -7.85 40.09 19.66
CA ASP A 228 -6.88 40.98 19.01
C ASP A 228 -7.57 41.85 17.94
N SER A 229 -7.22 43.13 17.85
CA SER A 229 -7.63 44.05 16.77
C SER A 229 -6.43 44.60 16.01
N PHE A 230 -6.62 45.27 14.86
CA PHE A 230 -5.49 45.76 14.08
C PHE A 230 -4.68 46.82 14.84
N ALA A 231 -5.32 47.63 15.67
CA ALA A 231 -4.66 48.61 16.54
C ALA A 231 -3.79 47.96 17.63
N SER A 232 -4.04 46.70 17.99
CA SER A 232 -3.26 45.97 19.01
C SER A 232 -1.91 45.44 18.48
N ILE A 233 -1.72 45.44 17.15
CA ILE A 233 -0.53 44.89 16.53
C ILE A 233 0.65 45.84 16.77
N SER A 234 1.66 45.35 17.49
CA SER A 234 2.93 46.05 17.63
C SER A 234 4.07 45.30 16.92
N PRO A 235 4.89 45.99 16.09
CA PRO A 235 5.99 45.37 15.35
C PRO A 235 7.04 44.76 16.28
N ASP A 236 7.31 45.40 17.43
CA ASP A 236 8.26 44.90 18.42
C ASP A 236 7.81 43.61 19.11
N ALA A 237 6.51 43.44 19.34
CA ALA A 237 5.98 42.20 19.91
C ALA A 237 5.91 41.09 18.85
N ALA A 238 5.57 41.44 17.60
CA ALA A 238 5.60 40.49 16.48
C ALA A 238 7.01 39.91 16.27
N ASN A 239 8.05 40.76 16.31
CA ASN A 239 9.45 40.35 16.22
C ASN A 239 9.90 39.49 17.41
N LYS A 240 9.23 39.58 18.56
CA LYS A 240 9.45 38.73 19.75
C LYS A 240 8.67 37.40 19.69
N GLY A 241 7.96 37.13 18.60
CA GLY A 241 7.24 35.88 18.38
C GLY A 241 5.83 35.84 18.97
N VAL A 242 5.24 36.99 19.30
CA VAL A 242 3.82 37.06 19.70
C VAL A 242 2.94 36.67 18.52
N SER A 243 2.03 35.74 18.76
CA SER A 243 1.04 35.25 17.80
C SER A 243 -0.24 36.06 17.95
N TYR A 244 -0.83 36.47 16.82
CA TYR A 244 -2.10 37.19 16.78
C TYR A 244 -3.16 36.35 16.08
N SER A 245 -4.42 36.48 16.52
CA SER A 245 -5.57 35.86 15.90
C SER A 245 -6.60 36.93 15.57
N LEU A 246 -6.74 37.26 14.28
CA LEU A 246 -7.47 38.43 13.81
C LEU A 246 -8.76 38.04 13.10
N TYR A 247 -9.81 38.85 13.24
CA TYR A 247 -11.07 38.69 12.52
C TYR A 247 -11.44 39.97 11.79
N ALA A 248 -11.66 39.87 10.48
CA ALA A 248 -11.88 41.06 9.64
C ALA A 248 -12.77 40.78 8.43
N ARG A 249 -13.41 41.82 7.89
CA ARG A 249 -14.18 41.78 6.65
C ARG A 249 -13.31 42.05 5.45
N ILE A 250 -13.50 41.31 4.37
CA ILE A 250 -12.85 41.55 3.08
C ILE A 250 -13.55 42.71 2.36
N GLU A 251 -12.90 43.87 2.25
CA GLU A 251 -13.45 45.04 1.57
C GLU A 251 -13.17 45.03 0.07
N SER A 252 -11.94 44.69 -0.33
CA SER A 252 -11.55 44.65 -1.73
C SER A 252 -10.43 43.65 -1.99
N ILE A 253 -10.47 43.00 -3.16
CA ILE A 253 -9.42 42.12 -3.67
C ILE A 253 -8.77 42.83 -4.85
N GLY A 254 -7.50 43.19 -4.71
CA GLY A 254 -6.71 43.87 -5.73
C GLY A 254 -6.38 42.99 -6.95
N SER A 255 -5.92 43.64 -8.02
CA SER A 255 -5.42 42.97 -9.22
C SER A 255 -4.05 42.32 -8.98
N GLU A 256 -3.65 41.39 -9.86
CA GLU A 256 -2.32 40.79 -9.83
C GLU A 256 -1.27 41.82 -10.29
N GLU A 257 -0.30 42.11 -9.42
CA GLU A 257 0.81 43.01 -9.68
C GLU A 257 2.09 42.20 -9.93
N ILE A 258 2.91 42.60 -10.91
CA ILE A 258 4.19 41.98 -11.20
C ILE A 258 5.30 42.93 -10.75
N GLN A 259 6.13 42.49 -9.82
CA GLN A 259 7.23 43.29 -9.27
C GLN A 259 8.59 42.77 -9.81
N GLY A 260 9.39 43.67 -10.41
CA GLY A 260 10.80 43.45 -10.76
C GLY A 260 11.11 42.97 -12.19
N GLY A 261 12.21 43.48 -12.76
CA GLY A 261 12.67 43.20 -14.14
C GLY A 261 13.56 41.95 -14.31
N ILE A 262 13.87 41.23 -13.23
CA ILE A 262 14.68 40.00 -13.26
C ILE A 262 14.03 39.00 -12.29
N GLY A 263 13.08 38.23 -12.79
CA GLY A 263 12.23 37.32 -12.01
C GLY A 263 10.91 38.00 -11.60
N SER A 264 9.86 37.79 -12.39
CA SER A 264 8.54 38.38 -12.17
C SER A 264 7.87 37.79 -10.92
N LEU A 265 8.16 38.33 -9.75
CA LEU A 265 7.44 38.00 -8.51
C LEU A 265 6.05 38.62 -8.62
N LYS A 266 5.04 37.75 -8.58
CA LYS A 266 3.64 38.16 -8.59
C LYS A 266 3.22 38.49 -7.16
N ARG A 267 2.41 39.51 -7.01
CA ARG A 267 1.80 39.93 -5.74
C ARG A 267 0.31 40.16 -5.95
N LYS A 268 -0.50 39.84 -4.94
CA LYS A 268 -1.91 40.23 -4.89
C LYS A 268 -2.26 40.76 -3.50
N GLN A 269 -2.89 41.93 -3.46
CA GLN A 269 -3.26 42.60 -2.21
C GLN A 269 -4.75 42.44 -1.92
N ILE A 270 -5.09 42.20 -0.66
CA ILE A 270 -6.46 42.13 -0.15
C ILE A 270 -6.59 43.15 0.98
N THR A 271 -7.59 44.02 0.90
CA THR A 271 -7.85 45.02 1.95
C THR A 271 -8.84 44.44 2.95
N LEU A 272 -8.44 44.38 4.21
CA LEU A 272 -9.23 43.88 5.33
C LEU A 272 -9.66 45.05 6.22
N VAL A 273 -10.86 44.95 6.79
CA VAL A 273 -11.42 45.91 7.75
C VAL A 273 -11.81 45.16 9.02
N ASP A 274 -11.22 45.48 10.16
CA ASP A 274 -11.59 44.82 11.42
C ASP A 274 -12.92 45.33 11.99
N ASN A 275 -13.28 44.85 13.18
CA ASN A 275 -14.50 45.25 13.87
C ASN A 275 -14.47 46.69 14.37
N ASP A 276 -13.28 47.26 14.60
CA ASP A 276 -13.09 48.64 15.05
C ASP A 276 -13.13 49.63 13.87
N GLY A 277 -13.10 49.12 12.64
CA GLY A 277 -13.15 49.89 11.39
C GLY A 277 -11.78 50.25 10.83
N ASP A 278 -10.71 49.75 11.45
CA ASP A 278 -9.34 49.94 10.99
C ASP A 278 -9.06 49.06 9.77
N LYS A 279 -8.22 49.57 8.86
CA LYS A 279 -7.90 48.90 7.60
C LYS A 279 -6.48 48.39 7.60
N LEU A 280 -6.30 47.16 7.11
CA LEU A 280 -4.98 46.54 6.99
C LEU A 280 -4.85 45.76 5.68
N LYS A 281 -3.65 45.77 5.10
CA LYS A 281 -3.34 45.07 3.84
C LYS A 281 -2.90 43.64 4.14
N PHE A 282 -3.54 42.65 3.51
CA PHE A 282 -3.13 41.25 3.48
C PHE A 282 -2.53 40.90 2.11
N LEU A 283 -1.28 40.46 2.09
CA LEU A 283 -0.49 40.23 0.89
C LEU A 283 -0.29 38.74 0.62
N LEU A 284 -0.51 38.36 -0.63
CA LEU A 284 -0.23 37.03 -1.15
C LEU A 284 0.87 37.11 -2.21
N TRP A 285 1.87 36.23 -2.11
CA TRP A 285 3.06 36.25 -2.94
C TRP A 285 3.20 35.00 -3.80
N GLY A 286 3.67 35.17 -5.04
CA GLY A 286 4.00 34.07 -5.95
C GLY A 286 2.85 33.08 -6.13
N ASP A 287 3.07 31.82 -5.76
CA ASP A 287 2.08 30.75 -5.88
C ASP A 287 0.90 30.91 -4.91
N GLN A 288 1.03 31.68 -3.83
CA GLN A 288 -0.04 31.89 -2.85
C GLN A 288 -1.21 32.70 -3.43
N ILE A 289 -1.01 33.39 -4.55
CA ILE A 289 -2.03 34.25 -5.18
C ILE A 289 -3.31 33.48 -5.52
N VAL A 290 -3.21 32.17 -5.76
CA VAL A 290 -4.38 31.32 -6.02
C VAL A 290 -5.35 31.24 -4.82
N LEU A 291 -4.89 31.53 -3.60
CA LEU A 291 -5.75 31.64 -2.40
C LEU A 291 -6.80 32.74 -2.57
N ALA A 292 -6.50 33.81 -3.32
CA ALA A 292 -7.45 34.88 -3.57
C ALA A 292 -8.72 34.40 -4.30
N ASN A 293 -8.66 33.26 -5.01
CA ASN A 293 -9.83 32.68 -5.67
C ASN A 293 -10.82 32.05 -4.68
N LEU A 294 -10.39 31.81 -3.42
CA LEU A 294 -11.22 31.25 -2.37
C LEU A 294 -12.03 32.32 -1.60
N PHE A 295 -11.75 33.60 -1.86
CA PHE A 295 -12.32 34.71 -1.12
C PHE A 295 -13.37 35.47 -1.93
N SER A 296 -14.40 35.95 -1.23
CA SER A 296 -15.46 36.80 -1.78
C SER A 296 -15.52 38.11 -1.00
N ILE A 297 -15.67 39.22 -1.72
CA ILE A 297 -15.86 40.55 -1.12
C ILE A 297 -17.08 40.52 -0.19
N GLY A 298 -16.95 41.10 0.99
CA GLY A 298 -17.96 41.13 2.05
C GLY A 298 -17.92 39.94 3.01
N SER A 299 -17.17 38.87 2.70
CA SER A 299 -17.00 37.74 3.63
C SER A 299 -16.10 38.12 4.80
N MET A 300 -16.30 37.48 5.94
CA MET A 300 -15.42 37.63 7.11
C MET A 300 -14.33 36.57 7.08
N ILE A 301 -13.09 36.99 7.30
CA ILE A 301 -11.91 36.14 7.34
C ILE A 301 -11.34 36.15 8.76
N ALA A 302 -11.11 34.96 9.32
CA ALA A 302 -10.36 34.75 10.55
C ALA A 302 -8.96 34.25 10.20
N LEU A 303 -7.95 35.00 10.63
CA LEU A 303 -6.53 34.77 10.40
C LEU A 303 -5.87 34.35 11.71
N ASP A 304 -5.47 33.08 11.81
CA ASP A 304 -4.66 32.63 12.95
C ASP A 304 -3.18 32.70 12.57
N ARG A 305 -2.37 33.37 13.39
CA ARG A 305 -0.91 33.49 13.20
C ARG A 305 -0.50 33.98 11.80
N PRO A 306 -1.01 35.13 11.32
CA PRO A 306 -0.49 35.75 10.10
C PRO A 306 0.97 36.19 10.32
N TYR A 307 1.76 36.20 9.24
CA TYR A 307 3.08 36.82 9.30
C TYR A 307 2.91 38.34 9.23
N ILE A 308 3.52 39.07 10.16
CA ILE A 308 3.41 40.53 10.22
C ILE A 308 4.69 41.10 9.60
N ALA A 309 4.52 41.84 8.51
CA ALA A 309 5.60 42.53 7.82
C ALA A 309 5.41 44.05 7.92
N SER A 310 6.52 44.79 7.88
CA SER A 310 6.52 46.24 7.72
C SER A 310 6.79 46.57 6.25
N SER A 311 5.83 47.19 5.56
CA SER A 311 6.03 47.61 4.17
C SER A 311 6.86 48.90 4.15
N VAL A 312 8.09 48.84 3.60
CA VAL A 312 8.84 50.02 3.21
C VAL A 312 8.60 50.22 1.72
N GLU A 313 7.52 50.89 1.35
CA GLU A 313 7.25 51.20 -0.05
C GLU A 313 8.26 52.28 -0.49
N SER A 314 9.27 51.83 -1.23
CA SER A 314 10.36 52.68 -1.70
C SER A 314 9.83 53.71 -2.70
N GLY A 315 9.71 54.96 -2.25
CA GLY A 315 9.63 56.12 -3.14
C GLY A 315 8.50 57.11 -2.87
N LEU A 316 8.19 57.46 -1.61
CA LEU A 316 7.86 58.82 -1.14
C LEU A 316 7.38 58.74 0.33
N GLU A 317 8.08 59.47 1.18
CA GLU A 317 7.83 59.83 2.58
C GLU A 317 6.50 59.40 3.28
N MET A 318 6.69 58.70 4.43
CA MET A 318 5.95 58.82 5.70
C MET A 318 4.78 57.86 6.01
N ALA A 319 5.09 56.57 6.26
CA ALA A 319 4.62 55.76 7.41
C ALA A 319 5.08 54.30 7.18
N GLU A 320 5.65 53.64 8.20
CA GLU A 320 5.78 52.17 8.17
C GLU A 320 4.36 51.59 8.23
N GLU A 321 3.79 51.24 7.07
CA GLU A 321 2.48 50.62 7.03
C GLU A 321 2.66 49.12 7.31
N LEU A 322 2.11 48.66 8.43
CA LEU A 322 2.08 47.24 8.76
C LEU A 322 1.22 46.50 7.73
N CYS A 323 1.67 45.33 7.31
CA CYS A 323 0.91 44.43 6.46
C CYS A 323 0.95 43.00 7.01
N LEU A 324 -0.10 42.25 6.68
CA LEU A 324 -0.21 40.83 6.97
C LEU A 324 0.20 40.04 5.73
N GLU A 325 0.91 38.93 5.92
CA GLU A 325 1.28 38.03 4.84
C GLU A 325 0.90 36.59 5.16
N TYR A 326 0.67 35.79 4.12
CA TYR A 326 0.43 34.37 4.29
C TYR A 326 1.75 33.63 4.56
N GLY A 327 1.94 33.25 5.83
CA GLY A 327 3.10 32.51 6.31
C GLY A 327 2.88 31.00 6.41
N SER A 328 3.94 30.29 6.77
CA SER A 328 3.94 28.84 6.99
C SER A 328 3.09 28.41 8.19
N ALA A 329 2.88 29.30 9.17
CA ALA A 329 2.04 29.05 10.34
C ALA A 329 0.59 29.56 10.18
N THR A 330 0.31 30.38 9.16
CA THR A 330 -0.97 31.06 9.00
C THR A 330 -2.10 30.09 8.71
N GLN A 331 -3.18 30.12 9.48
CA GLN A 331 -4.38 29.33 9.21
C GLN A 331 -5.53 30.26 8.82
N LEU A 332 -6.30 29.83 7.83
CA LEU A 332 -7.36 30.63 7.24
C LEU A 332 -8.72 30.00 7.53
N TYR A 333 -9.57 30.79 8.19
CA TYR A 333 -10.97 30.47 8.43
C TYR A 333 -11.83 31.52 7.71
N LEU A 334 -12.97 31.10 7.16
CA LEU A 334 -13.84 32.00 6.40
C LEU A 334 -15.29 31.82 6.85
N VAL A 335 -15.93 32.93 7.22
CA VAL A 335 -17.39 33.01 7.30
C VAL A 335 -17.89 33.69 6.02
N PRO A 336 -18.53 32.95 5.11
CA PRO A 336 -18.95 33.47 3.82
C PRO A 336 -20.10 34.47 3.97
N PHE A 337 -20.08 35.55 3.19
CA PHE A 337 -21.20 36.49 3.13
C PHE A 337 -22.41 35.87 2.42
N ILE A 338 -23.55 35.79 3.10
CA ILE A 338 -24.82 35.33 2.52
C ILE A 338 -25.67 36.56 2.22
N GLN A 339 -25.95 36.82 0.93
CA GLN A 339 -26.99 37.79 0.57
C GLN A 339 -28.35 37.20 0.92
N HIS A 340 -29.03 37.77 1.92
CA HIS A 340 -30.45 37.52 2.12
C HIS A 340 -31.23 38.18 0.98
N GLU A 341 -31.51 37.45 -0.10
CA GLU A 341 -32.69 37.74 -0.89
C GLU A 341 -33.91 37.40 -0.02
N GLU A 342 -34.73 38.40 0.31
CA GLU A 342 -36.04 38.24 0.93
C GLU A 342 -36.91 37.35 0.01
N GLN A 343 -36.89 36.04 0.22
CA GLN A 343 -37.85 35.13 -0.40
C GLN A 343 -39.15 35.17 0.41
N VAL A 344 -40.09 35.98 -0.07
CA VAL A 344 -41.49 35.96 0.36
C VAL A 344 -42.06 34.56 0.09
N SER A 345 -42.30 33.79 1.16
CA SER A 345 -42.93 32.48 1.08
C SER A 345 -44.40 32.63 0.67
N VAL A 346 -44.71 32.35 -0.59
CA VAL A 346 -46.09 32.13 -1.04
C VAL A 346 -46.49 30.71 -0.66
N ALA A 347 -47.36 30.59 0.34
CA ALA A 347 -47.98 29.32 0.70
C ALA A 347 -48.80 28.79 -0.49
N LEU A 348 -48.37 27.66 -1.06
CA LEU A 348 -49.18 26.89 -1.99
C LEU A 348 -49.74 25.65 -1.27
N SER A 349 -51.07 25.63 -1.30
CA SER A 349 -52.00 24.72 -0.67
C SER A 349 -51.86 23.24 -1.06
N GLN A 350 -52.28 22.41 -0.10
CA GLN A 350 -52.78 21.04 -0.18
C GLN A 350 -53.11 20.48 -1.57
N ASN A 351 -52.69 19.23 -1.81
CA ASN A 351 -53.62 18.23 -2.34
C ASN A 351 -53.33 16.80 -1.85
N ARG A 352 -54.45 16.13 -1.57
CA ARG A 352 -54.64 14.74 -1.11
C ARG A 352 -54.22 13.70 -2.16
N TYR A 353 -53.95 12.47 -1.72
CA TYR A 353 -54.69 11.20 -2.01
C TYR A 353 -53.94 10.06 -1.26
N GLN A 354 -54.54 9.39 -0.24
CA GLN A 354 -55.25 8.07 -0.28
C GLN A 354 -54.50 6.96 -1.04
N GLY A 355 -54.31 5.71 -0.59
CA GLY A 355 -54.72 4.86 0.54
C GLY A 355 -53.82 3.59 0.55
N SER A 356 -53.53 2.93 1.67
CA SER A 356 -54.26 1.88 2.40
C SER A 356 -54.23 0.45 1.82
N ARG A 357 -53.90 -0.52 2.71
CA ARG A 357 -54.09 -2.00 2.73
C ARG A 357 -52.98 -2.87 2.11
N LEU A 358 -52.60 -4.05 2.62
CA LEU A 358 -52.89 -4.81 3.86
C LEU A 358 -51.91 -6.01 3.92
N LEU A 359 -51.76 -6.54 5.14
CA LEU A 359 -51.09 -7.79 5.56
C LEU A 359 -51.44 -9.05 4.74
N ALA A 360 -50.50 -10.00 4.70
CA ALA A 360 -50.79 -11.43 4.68
C ALA A 360 -49.76 -12.20 5.53
N MET A 361 -50.29 -13.05 6.40
CA MET A 361 -49.65 -13.93 7.37
C MET A 361 -50.11 -15.37 7.05
N LEU A 362 -49.38 -16.39 7.53
CA LEU A 362 -49.68 -17.84 7.69
C LEU A 362 -48.71 -18.75 6.91
N ASP A 363 -48.15 -19.85 7.43
CA ASP A 363 -47.97 -20.41 8.78
C ASP A 363 -47.04 -21.66 8.64
N PRO A 364 -46.76 -22.52 9.67
CA PRO A 364 -45.50 -23.21 9.84
C PRO A 364 -45.64 -24.72 9.63
N SER A 365 -44.51 -25.45 9.53
CA SER A 365 -44.29 -26.79 10.10
C SER A 365 -43.24 -27.56 9.29
N GLN A 366 -42.09 -27.82 9.93
CA GLN A 366 -41.60 -29.16 10.25
C GLN A 366 -40.24 -29.05 10.96
N ALA A 367 -40.19 -29.48 12.22
CA ALA A 367 -38.97 -29.86 12.95
C ALA A 367 -38.50 -31.23 12.43
N THR A 368 -37.27 -31.73 12.52
CA THR A 368 -36.06 -31.51 13.33
C THR A 368 -34.97 -32.38 12.67
N THR A 369 -33.68 -32.03 12.70
CA THR A 369 -32.56 -32.93 13.11
C THR A 369 -31.17 -32.29 12.89
N VAL A 370 -30.24 -32.75 13.71
CA VAL A 370 -28.97 -32.14 14.13
C VAL A 370 -27.81 -32.44 13.17
N SER A 371 -26.85 -31.51 13.17
CA SER A 371 -25.41 -31.67 12.87
C SER A 371 -25.02 -31.97 11.43
N GLN A 372 -24.52 -30.95 10.73
CA GLN A 372 -23.36 -31.06 9.84
C GLN A 372 -22.77 -29.67 9.57
N VAL A 373 -21.46 -29.54 9.78
CA VAL A 373 -20.66 -28.39 9.38
C VAL A 373 -20.68 -28.30 7.85
N THR A 374 -21.23 -27.23 7.31
CA THR A 374 -21.19 -26.92 5.87
C THR A 374 -19.92 -26.14 5.55
N LEU A 375 -19.08 -26.71 4.69
CA LEU A 375 -17.95 -26.00 4.08
C LEU A 375 -18.47 -25.13 2.92
N PRO A 376 -17.92 -23.92 2.71
CA PRO A 376 -18.32 -23.08 1.58
C PRO A 376 -17.90 -23.74 0.27
N CYS A 377 -18.86 -23.87 -0.64
CA CYS A 377 -18.62 -24.31 -2.01
C CYS A 377 -18.83 -23.16 -2.98
N ASP A 378 -18.10 -23.18 -4.09
CA ASP A 378 -18.32 -22.26 -5.20
C ASP A 378 -19.69 -22.50 -5.89
N SER A 379 -20.01 -21.67 -6.88
CA SER A 379 -21.25 -21.78 -7.66
C SER A 379 -21.38 -23.07 -8.48
N GLN A 380 -20.36 -23.94 -8.47
CA GLN A 380 -20.33 -25.26 -9.10
C GLN A 380 -20.33 -26.40 -8.07
N GLY A 381 -20.41 -26.11 -6.77
CA GLY A 381 -20.48 -27.10 -5.69
C GLY A 381 -19.13 -27.69 -5.27
N SER A 382 -18.00 -27.11 -5.68
CA SER A 382 -16.65 -27.51 -5.26
C SER A 382 -16.21 -26.74 -4.02
N VAL A 383 -15.49 -27.39 -3.09
CA VAL A 383 -15.01 -26.77 -1.85
C VAL A 383 -14.04 -25.63 -2.18
N ASP A 384 -14.36 -24.42 -1.74
CA ASP A 384 -13.60 -23.20 -2.02
C ASP A 384 -12.46 -22.99 -1.00
N PHE A 385 -11.21 -23.09 -1.46
CA PHE A 385 -10.00 -22.87 -0.65
C PHE A 385 -9.44 -21.45 -0.78
N THR A 386 -10.14 -20.51 -1.42
CA THR A 386 -9.69 -19.12 -1.62
C THR A 386 -9.36 -18.39 -0.30
N ASN A 387 -9.84 -18.90 0.83
CA ASN A 387 -9.63 -18.35 2.18
C ASN A 387 -8.70 -19.16 3.10
N TYR A 388 -8.07 -20.25 2.64
CA TYR A 388 -7.18 -21.07 3.47
C TYR A 388 -5.69 -20.81 3.15
N PRO A 389 -4.86 -20.47 4.16
CA PRO A 389 -3.42 -20.35 3.96
C PRO A 389 -2.83 -21.74 3.73
N PHE A 390 -2.32 -22.00 2.52
CA PHE A 390 -1.47 -23.15 2.24
C PHE A 390 -0.09 -22.64 1.86
N GLN A 391 0.92 -23.03 2.64
CA GLN A 391 2.33 -22.81 2.34
C GLN A 391 2.95 -24.17 2.06
N PRO A 392 2.94 -24.61 0.80
CA PRO A 392 3.41 -25.93 0.47
C PRO A 392 4.92 -25.98 0.20
N PHE A 393 5.58 -27.00 0.73
CA PHE A 393 6.94 -27.40 0.34
C PHE A 393 6.90 -28.21 -0.95
N VAL A 394 7.90 -28.00 -1.81
CA VAL A 394 7.91 -28.51 -3.19
C VAL A 394 8.73 -29.78 -3.35
N ASN A 395 8.13 -30.81 -3.95
CA ASN A 395 8.87 -31.91 -4.59
C ASN A 395 8.38 -32.14 -6.04
N ILE A 396 9.21 -31.80 -7.04
CA ILE A 396 8.82 -31.85 -8.46
C ILE A 396 9.17 -33.21 -9.08
N HIS A 397 8.18 -33.86 -9.67
CA HIS A 397 8.34 -35.06 -10.49
C HIS A 397 7.59 -34.88 -11.81
N ARG A 398 8.22 -35.20 -12.94
CA ARG A 398 7.53 -35.18 -14.24
C ARG A 398 6.91 -36.55 -14.52
N ASP A 399 5.57 -36.61 -14.59
CA ASP A 399 4.83 -37.71 -15.22
C ASP A 399 4.68 -37.43 -16.72
N GLY A 400 4.99 -38.41 -17.58
CA GLY A 400 5.34 -38.17 -18.99
C GLY A 400 4.20 -38.13 -20.02
N SER A 401 4.46 -37.49 -21.17
CA SER A 401 4.27 -37.91 -22.59
C SER A 401 4.55 -36.68 -23.50
N TYR A 402 4.88 -36.90 -24.78
CA TYR A 402 5.50 -35.94 -25.71
C TYR A 402 4.64 -34.73 -26.14
N SER A 403 3.40 -34.56 -25.67
CA SER A 403 2.49 -33.49 -26.14
C SER A 403 2.01 -32.48 -25.10
N ASP A 404 1.89 -32.85 -23.82
CA ASP A 404 1.50 -31.93 -22.74
C ASP A 404 2.59 -31.91 -21.66
N VAL A 405 3.11 -30.72 -21.33
CA VAL A 405 4.16 -30.57 -20.31
C VAL A 405 3.52 -30.52 -18.92
N VAL A 406 3.06 -31.67 -18.44
CA VAL A 406 2.49 -31.84 -17.09
C VAL A 406 3.61 -32.10 -16.09
N PHE A 407 3.64 -31.35 -14.99
CA PHE A 407 4.52 -31.60 -13.86
C PHE A 407 3.71 -31.94 -12.62
N SER A 408 4.10 -32.98 -11.91
CA SER A 408 3.53 -33.35 -10.61
C SER A 408 4.37 -32.73 -9.50
N LEU A 409 3.72 -32.00 -8.62
CA LEU A 409 4.33 -31.28 -7.52
C LEU A 409 3.76 -31.81 -6.22
N ARG A 410 4.59 -32.41 -5.36
CA ARG A 410 4.21 -32.67 -3.97
C ARG A 410 4.26 -31.33 -3.24
N LEU A 411 3.15 -31.01 -2.60
CA LEU A 411 2.91 -29.86 -1.75
C LEU A 411 2.77 -30.40 -0.33
N GLU A 412 3.67 -30.02 0.58
CA GLU A 412 3.64 -30.50 1.97
C GLU A 412 3.49 -29.33 2.95
N ASP A 413 2.70 -29.49 3.99
CA ASP A 413 2.55 -28.52 5.07
C ASP A 413 2.48 -29.24 6.44
N THR A 414 2.16 -28.51 7.51
CA THR A 414 2.04 -29.08 8.87
C THR A 414 0.90 -30.09 9.03
N THR A 415 -0.03 -30.14 8.08
CA THR A 415 -1.23 -31.00 8.12
C THR A 415 -1.08 -32.24 7.25
N GLY A 416 -0.17 -32.24 6.28
CA GLY A 416 0.15 -33.40 5.46
C GLY A 416 0.75 -33.02 4.11
N ALA A 417 0.71 -33.97 3.17
CA ALA A 417 1.19 -33.76 1.81
C ALA A 417 0.12 -34.11 0.77
N ILE A 418 0.07 -33.32 -0.29
CA ILE A 418 -0.80 -33.51 -1.45
C ILE A 418 -0.01 -33.41 -2.75
N TRP A 419 -0.49 -34.07 -3.80
CA TRP A 419 0.07 -33.94 -5.15
C TRP A 419 -0.78 -32.99 -5.99
N ALA A 420 -0.13 -31.96 -6.53
CA ALA A 420 -0.71 -31.04 -7.49
C ALA A 420 -0.15 -31.29 -8.90
N ARG A 421 -1.00 -31.32 -9.91
CA ARG A 421 -0.58 -31.39 -11.31
C ARG A 421 -0.59 -30.00 -11.93
N LEU A 422 0.54 -29.59 -12.47
CA LEU A 422 0.78 -28.30 -13.09
C LEU A 422 0.77 -28.46 -14.61
N TYR A 423 -0.09 -27.70 -15.27
CA TYR A 423 -0.22 -27.62 -16.73
C TYR A 423 0.38 -26.29 -17.21
N PHE A 424 1.47 -26.37 -17.96
CA PHE A 424 2.11 -25.21 -18.58
C PHE A 424 1.67 -25.07 -20.03
N ALA A 425 1.56 -23.83 -20.50
CA ALA A 425 1.03 -23.54 -21.84
C ALA A 425 1.94 -24.06 -22.97
N LYS A 426 3.26 -24.09 -22.75
CA LYS A 426 4.25 -24.57 -23.73
C LYS A 426 5.48 -25.24 -23.10
N PHE A 427 6.07 -24.62 -22.08
CA PHE A 427 7.29 -25.08 -21.43
C PHE A 427 7.33 -24.62 -19.98
N TRP A 428 8.23 -25.21 -19.18
CA TRP A 428 8.48 -24.80 -17.81
C TRP A 428 8.94 -23.34 -17.74
N SER A 429 8.12 -22.47 -17.15
CA SER A 429 8.34 -21.02 -17.07
C SER A 429 8.80 -20.53 -15.69
N LEU A 430 8.84 -21.40 -14.69
CA LEU A 430 9.03 -21.04 -13.28
C LEU A 430 10.49 -20.88 -12.84
N LYS A 431 11.44 -20.89 -13.78
CA LYS A 431 12.88 -20.93 -13.51
C LYS A 431 13.23 -22.07 -12.53
N ARG A 432 14.34 -21.99 -11.80
CA ARG A 432 14.78 -23.07 -10.91
C ARG A 432 13.90 -23.13 -9.66
N LEU A 433 13.36 -24.32 -9.38
CA LEU A 433 12.61 -24.62 -8.15
C LEU A 433 13.19 -25.92 -7.57
N SER A 434 13.74 -25.85 -6.35
CA SER A 434 14.41 -26.97 -5.67
C SER A 434 13.56 -27.50 -4.51
N TYR A 435 13.97 -28.64 -3.94
CA TYR A 435 13.39 -29.17 -2.72
C TYR A 435 13.54 -28.20 -1.54
N GLY A 436 12.53 -28.13 -0.68
CA GLY A 436 12.48 -27.25 0.49
C GLY A 436 12.11 -25.80 0.17
N HIS A 437 12.01 -25.42 -1.11
CA HIS A 437 11.58 -24.08 -1.46
C HIS A 437 10.14 -23.83 -0.99
N THR A 438 9.93 -22.69 -0.35
CA THR A 438 8.63 -22.14 -0.03
C THR A 438 8.06 -21.42 -1.25
N VAL A 439 6.84 -21.79 -1.65
CA VAL A 439 6.15 -21.22 -2.81
C VAL A 439 4.73 -20.80 -2.45
N TYR A 440 4.25 -19.76 -3.12
CA TYR A 440 2.86 -19.32 -3.08
C TYR A 440 2.17 -19.67 -4.39
N PHE A 441 1.00 -20.29 -4.29
CA PHE A 441 0.13 -20.63 -5.42
C PHE A 441 -1.19 -19.89 -5.31
N SER A 442 -1.64 -19.26 -6.40
CA SER A 442 -3.02 -18.83 -6.58
C SER A 442 -3.63 -19.50 -7.81
N GLY A 443 -4.96 -19.66 -7.79
CA GLY A 443 -5.71 -20.28 -8.89
C GLY A 443 -5.59 -21.81 -8.97
N LEU A 444 -5.34 -22.47 -7.83
CA LEU A 444 -5.42 -23.94 -7.73
C LEU A 444 -6.88 -24.38 -7.81
N THR A 445 -7.15 -25.42 -8.60
CA THR A 445 -8.45 -26.07 -8.64
C THR A 445 -8.36 -27.43 -7.95
N CYS A 446 -9.20 -27.64 -6.94
CA CYS A 446 -9.31 -28.91 -6.24
C CYS A 446 -10.55 -29.64 -6.73
N SER A 447 -10.38 -30.87 -7.23
CA SER A 447 -11.49 -31.73 -7.62
C SER A 447 -11.40 -33.07 -6.90
N LEU A 448 -12.55 -33.69 -6.66
CA LEU A 448 -12.61 -35.04 -6.11
C LEU A 448 -12.75 -36.02 -7.27
N THR A 449 -11.75 -36.89 -7.44
CA THR A 449 -11.80 -37.95 -8.45
C THR A 449 -12.91 -38.96 -8.13
N LYS A 450 -13.31 -39.76 -9.14
CA LYS A 450 -14.33 -40.83 -8.98
C LYS A 450 -13.97 -41.85 -7.88
N ASP A 451 -12.68 -42.00 -7.58
CA ASP A 451 -12.14 -42.87 -6.52
C ASP A 451 -12.04 -42.17 -5.15
N LYS A 452 -12.69 -41.02 -4.97
CA LYS A 452 -12.65 -40.19 -3.75
C LYS A 452 -11.25 -39.70 -3.36
N ARG A 453 -10.32 -39.59 -4.31
CA ARG A 453 -9.01 -38.96 -4.08
C ARG A 453 -9.07 -37.48 -4.45
N LEU A 454 -8.52 -36.62 -3.60
CA LEU A 454 -8.37 -35.20 -3.90
C LEU A 454 -7.31 -35.04 -5.00
N GLU A 455 -7.67 -34.38 -6.09
CA GLU A 455 -6.77 -34.01 -7.18
C GLU A 455 -6.69 -32.49 -7.23
N VAL A 456 -5.46 -31.98 -7.10
CA VAL A 456 -5.17 -30.55 -7.20
C VAL A 456 -4.57 -30.29 -8.57
N LEU A 457 -5.13 -29.32 -9.28
CA LEU A 457 -4.74 -28.96 -10.63
C LEU A 457 -4.38 -27.46 -10.65
N TRP A 458 -3.38 -27.11 -11.45
CA TRP A 458 -3.00 -25.72 -11.71
C TRP A 458 -2.73 -25.56 -13.20
N SER A 459 -3.25 -24.52 -13.82
CA SER A 459 -3.02 -24.24 -15.24
C SER A 459 -2.56 -22.81 -15.41
N GLU A 460 -1.43 -22.63 -16.09
CA GLU A 460 -0.80 -21.33 -16.33
C GLU A 460 -1.73 -20.33 -17.04
N ASN A 461 -2.63 -20.83 -17.90
CA ASN A 461 -3.56 -20.00 -18.67
C ASN A 461 -4.84 -19.63 -17.91
N ASN A 462 -5.05 -20.14 -16.69
CA ASN A 462 -6.26 -19.85 -15.94
C ASN A 462 -6.23 -18.43 -15.37
N THR A 463 -7.38 -17.75 -15.39
CA THR A 463 -7.54 -16.41 -14.80
C THR A 463 -7.25 -16.45 -13.30
N GLY A 464 -6.28 -15.66 -12.85
CA GLY A 464 -5.86 -15.63 -11.44
C GLY A 464 -4.82 -16.68 -11.04
N ALA A 465 -4.35 -17.51 -11.99
CA ALA A 465 -3.23 -18.40 -11.77
C ALA A 465 -1.93 -17.60 -11.58
N SER A 466 -1.26 -17.78 -10.46
CA SER A 466 0.04 -17.19 -10.19
C SER A 466 0.85 -18.13 -9.30
N LEU A 467 2.16 -18.15 -9.52
CA LEU A 467 3.10 -18.90 -8.73
C LEU A 467 4.30 -18.04 -8.43
N VAL A 468 4.60 -17.88 -7.14
CA VAL A 468 5.70 -17.05 -6.66
C VAL A 468 6.58 -17.88 -5.73
N ASN A 469 7.86 -18.02 -6.05
CA ASN A 469 8.83 -18.66 -5.17
C ASN A 469 9.33 -17.64 -4.14
N LEU A 470 8.84 -17.76 -2.90
CA LEU A 470 9.17 -16.86 -1.79
C LEU A 470 10.64 -16.95 -1.41
N SER A 471 11.21 -18.15 -1.47
CA SER A 471 12.60 -18.41 -1.07
C SER A 471 13.61 -17.62 -1.90
N THR A 472 13.25 -17.27 -3.14
CA THR A 472 14.12 -16.55 -4.07
C THR A 472 13.80 -15.07 -4.18
N LEU A 473 12.83 -14.54 -3.43
CA LEU A 473 12.45 -13.12 -3.49
C LEU A 473 13.42 -12.24 -2.67
N PRO A 474 14.21 -11.35 -3.28
CA PRO A 474 15.15 -10.50 -2.54
C PRO A 474 14.45 -9.52 -1.60
N ALA A 475 13.25 -9.06 -1.97
CA ALA A 475 12.46 -8.17 -1.14
C ALA A 475 12.13 -8.78 0.22
N ILE A 476 11.96 -10.11 0.32
CA ILE A 476 11.65 -10.77 1.59
C ILE A 476 12.85 -10.64 2.54
N LEU A 477 14.10 -10.76 2.05
CA LEU A 477 15.30 -10.56 2.87
C LEU A 477 15.42 -9.13 3.41
N ASN A 478 14.99 -8.13 2.65
CA ASN A 478 15.05 -6.72 3.05
C ASN A 478 13.85 -6.28 3.91
N SER A 479 12.78 -7.07 3.94
CA SER A 479 11.52 -6.69 4.60
C SER A 479 11.41 -7.39 5.95
N SER A 480 11.97 -6.77 7.00
CA SER A 480 11.95 -7.31 8.37
C SER A 480 10.55 -7.57 8.94
N CYS A 481 9.51 -6.97 8.36
CA CYS A 481 8.11 -7.24 8.71
C CYS A 481 7.58 -8.56 8.15
N LEU A 482 8.27 -9.19 7.19
CA LEU A 482 7.84 -10.42 6.51
C LEU A 482 8.67 -11.65 6.91
N HIS A 483 9.72 -11.48 7.71
CA HIS A 483 10.57 -12.58 8.14
C HIS A 483 11.10 -12.39 9.56
N LYS A 484 11.51 -13.50 10.17
CA LYS A 484 12.23 -13.50 11.44
C LYS A 484 13.65 -13.97 11.22
N LEU A 485 14.60 -13.23 11.81
CA LEU A 485 16.00 -13.65 11.84
C LEU A 485 16.15 -14.88 12.73
N SER A 486 16.74 -15.93 12.16
CA SER A 486 17.10 -17.18 12.83
C SER A 486 18.61 -17.25 13.01
N ARG A 487 19.06 -18.02 14.00
CA ARG A 487 20.48 -18.38 14.15
C ARG A 487 20.75 -19.66 13.38
N LEU A 488 22.01 -19.87 12.99
CA LEU A 488 22.42 -21.12 12.35
C LEU A 488 22.23 -22.33 13.28
N SER A 489 22.28 -22.13 14.61
CA SER A 489 21.93 -23.17 15.59
C SER A 489 20.46 -23.60 15.54
N ASP A 490 19.57 -22.76 15.01
CA ASP A 490 18.13 -23.03 14.95
C ASP A 490 17.76 -23.89 13.73
N LEU A 491 18.72 -24.13 12.83
CA LEU A 491 18.51 -24.95 11.64
C LEU A 491 18.23 -26.40 12.03
N SER A 492 17.01 -26.85 11.73
CA SER A 492 16.58 -28.23 11.98
C SER A 492 16.55 -29.04 10.70
N MET A 493 17.12 -30.25 10.75
CA MET A 493 17.05 -31.22 9.65
C MET A 493 15.63 -31.75 9.39
N GLN A 494 14.74 -31.63 10.36
CA GLN A 494 13.35 -32.11 10.26
C GLN A 494 12.41 -31.04 9.71
N SER A 495 12.90 -29.81 9.56
CA SER A 495 12.12 -28.68 9.11
C SER A 495 12.42 -28.38 7.65
N SER A 496 11.37 -28.30 6.85
CA SER A 496 11.42 -27.89 5.44
C SER A 496 11.28 -26.37 5.23
N SER A 497 11.24 -25.56 6.29
CA SER A 497 11.10 -24.10 6.19
C SER A 497 12.34 -23.39 5.64
N THR A 498 12.11 -22.25 4.98
CA THR A 498 13.17 -21.28 4.63
C THR A 498 13.60 -20.52 5.89
N TYR A 499 14.91 -20.47 6.16
CA TYR A 499 15.49 -19.75 7.29
C TYR A 499 16.21 -18.50 6.81
N ILE A 500 15.98 -17.37 7.46
CA ILE A 500 16.71 -16.13 7.13
C ILE A 500 17.72 -15.86 8.25
N CYS A 501 19.01 -15.88 7.89
CA CYS A 501 20.11 -15.81 8.84
C CYS A 501 21.06 -14.66 8.50
N ARG A 502 21.68 -14.07 9.52
CA ARG A 502 22.83 -13.16 9.35
C ARG A 502 24.10 -13.96 9.54
N VAL A 503 24.96 -13.96 8.53
CA VAL A 503 26.15 -14.80 8.47
C VAL A 503 27.33 -14.00 7.95
N TRP A 504 28.54 -14.49 8.23
CA TRP A 504 29.74 -14.10 7.50
C TRP A 504 30.39 -15.34 6.90
N ILE A 505 31.09 -15.15 5.79
CA ILE A 505 31.82 -16.22 5.12
C ILE A 505 33.16 -16.39 5.83
N ASN A 506 33.46 -17.62 6.25
CA ASN A 506 34.66 -17.95 7.03
C ASN A 506 35.44 -19.07 6.32
N GLN A 507 36.78 -18.97 6.32
CA GLN A 507 37.74 -19.92 5.73
C GLN A 507 37.66 -20.07 4.21
N VAL A 508 38.61 -19.44 3.51
CA VAL A 508 38.78 -19.48 2.05
C VAL A 508 39.04 -20.89 1.51
N ASP A 509 39.68 -21.77 2.29
CA ASP A 509 40.08 -23.13 1.87
C ASP A 509 38.91 -24.06 1.50
N LEU A 510 37.68 -23.71 1.90
CA LEU A 510 36.46 -24.46 1.61
C LEU A 510 35.51 -23.71 0.67
N CYS A 511 35.88 -22.52 0.21
CA CYS A 511 35.14 -21.76 -0.79
C CYS A 511 35.52 -22.27 -2.19
N ARG A 512 34.65 -23.07 -2.81
CA ARG A 512 34.87 -23.61 -4.15
C ARG A 512 33.96 -22.91 -5.15
N ILE A 513 34.57 -22.24 -6.13
CA ILE A 513 33.89 -21.58 -7.24
C ILE A 513 34.02 -22.48 -8.47
N ASP A 514 32.93 -23.11 -8.89
CA ASP A 514 32.86 -23.87 -10.14
C ASP A 514 32.00 -23.11 -11.15
N THR A 515 32.35 -23.17 -12.44
CA THR A 515 31.47 -22.76 -13.54
C THR A 515 30.94 -23.99 -14.27
N ARG A 516 29.61 -24.04 -14.47
CA ARG A 516 28.89 -25.15 -15.11
C ARG A 516 27.86 -24.61 -16.09
N TYR A 517 27.49 -25.41 -17.09
CA TYR A 517 26.42 -25.03 -18.00
C TYR A 517 25.04 -25.32 -17.40
N ALA A 518 24.14 -24.35 -17.49
CA ALA A 518 22.74 -24.47 -17.11
C ALA A 518 21.83 -24.36 -18.35
N HIS A 519 20.73 -25.09 -18.35
CA HIS A 519 19.71 -25.00 -19.40
C HIS A 519 18.93 -23.68 -19.25
N THR A 520 18.91 -22.85 -20.28
CA THR A 520 18.27 -21.52 -20.26
C THR A 520 16.80 -21.56 -19.83
N ARG A 521 16.05 -22.60 -20.22
CA ARG A 521 14.61 -22.72 -19.96
C ARG A 521 14.26 -23.09 -18.52
N CYS A 522 14.99 -24.04 -17.92
CA CYS A 522 14.67 -24.55 -16.58
C CYS A 522 15.66 -24.15 -15.48
N GLY A 523 16.79 -23.53 -15.84
CA GLY A 523 17.84 -23.12 -14.89
C GLY A 523 18.61 -24.27 -14.23
N HIS A 524 18.36 -25.54 -14.60
CA HIS A 524 19.08 -26.68 -14.06
C HIS A 524 20.36 -26.97 -14.83
N PHE A 525 21.39 -27.48 -14.14
CA PHE A 525 22.65 -27.87 -14.77
C PHE A 525 22.44 -28.98 -15.80
N VAL A 526 23.08 -28.82 -16.96
CA VAL A 526 23.10 -29.83 -18.02
C VAL A 526 24.29 -30.75 -17.85
N MET A 527 24.16 -31.96 -18.35
CA MET A 527 25.27 -32.92 -18.38
C MET A 527 25.68 -33.20 -19.81
N ARG A 528 26.99 -33.28 -20.02
CA ARG A 528 27.55 -33.79 -21.25
C ARG A 528 27.51 -35.31 -21.22
N LYS A 529 26.78 -35.91 -22.17
CA LYS A 529 26.78 -37.36 -22.37
C LYS A 529 28.08 -37.79 -23.09
N PRO A 530 28.45 -39.07 -23.03
CA PRO A 530 29.66 -39.60 -23.69
C PRO A 530 29.67 -39.43 -25.22
N ASP A 531 28.49 -39.28 -25.83
CA ASP A 531 28.28 -39.01 -27.26
C ASP A 531 28.53 -37.54 -27.66
N GLY A 532 28.88 -36.67 -26.69
CA GLY A 532 29.11 -35.24 -26.90
C GLY A 532 27.84 -34.40 -26.86
N LEU A 533 26.65 -35.00 -26.77
CA LEU A 533 25.38 -34.29 -26.66
C LEU A 533 25.18 -33.74 -25.24
N ILE A 534 24.59 -32.55 -25.16
CA ILE A 534 24.28 -31.88 -23.91
C ILE A 534 22.81 -32.14 -23.58
N GLY A 535 22.55 -32.87 -22.51
CA GLY A 535 21.20 -33.23 -22.08
C GLY A 535 20.79 -32.56 -20.78
N CYS A 536 19.51 -32.24 -20.66
CA CYS A 536 18.90 -31.77 -19.41
C CYS A 536 18.06 -32.88 -18.77
N ARG A 537 18.48 -33.37 -17.58
CA ARG A 537 17.75 -34.42 -16.85
C ARG A 537 16.37 -33.97 -16.38
N PHE A 538 16.22 -32.69 -16.01
CA PHE A 538 14.96 -32.12 -15.54
C PHE A 538 13.93 -32.02 -16.67
N CYS A 539 14.31 -31.41 -17.80
CA CYS A 539 13.45 -31.30 -18.98
C CYS A 539 13.33 -32.61 -19.77
N ARG A 540 14.14 -33.63 -19.46
CA ARG A 540 14.30 -34.87 -20.24
C ARG A 540 14.58 -34.61 -21.73
N GLU A 541 15.27 -33.50 -22.01
CA GLU A 541 15.65 -33.11 -23.37
C GLU A 541 17.03 -33.69 -23.66
N GLU A 542 17.12 -34.50 -24.72
CA GLU A 542 18.33 -35.25 -25.04
C GLU A 542 19.41 -34.40 -25.71
N SER A 543 19.00 -33.31 -26.38
CA SER A 543 19.88 -32.35 -27.03
C SER A 543 19.37 -30.93 -26.77
N VAL A 544 19.99 -30.23 -25.83
CA VAL A 544 19.67 -28.85 -25.50
C VAL A 544 20.53 -27.93 -26.37
N SER A 545 19.90 -27.05 -27.17
CA SER A 545 20.60 -26.07 -28.01
C SER A 545 20.93 -24.77 -27.28
N GLU A 546 20.21 -24.46 -26.20
CA GLU A 546 20.34 -23.19 -25.47
C GLU A 546 20.87 -23.44 -24.05
N VAL A 547 22.17 -23.21 -23.87
CA VAL A 547 22.84 -23.31 -22.56
C VAL A 547 23.52 -22.00 -22.21
N VAL A 548 23.60 -21.72 -20.91
CA VAL A 548 24.26 -20.53 -20.37
C VAL A 548 25.26 -20.93 -19.29
N SER A 549 26.39 -20.26 -19.22
CA SER A 549 27.36 -20.42 -18.13
C SER A 549 26.72 -19.99 -16.81
N SER A 550 26.96 -20.75 -15.74
CA SER A 550 26.37 -20.50 -14.43
C SER A 550 27.34 -20.91 -13.33
N PHE A 551 27.41 -20.12 -12.25
CA PHE A 551 28.22 -20.47 -11.09
C PHE A 551 27.57 -21.58 -10.27
N TYR A 552 28.42 -22.42 -9.69
CA TYR A 552 28.15 -23.31 -8.57
C TYR A 552 29.16 -23.00 -7.48
N LEU A 553 28.70 -22.30 -6.45
CA LEU A 553 29.52 -21.81 -5.36
C LEU A 553 29.22 -22.63 -4.11
N ARG A 554 30.25 -23.17 -3.47
CA ARG A 554 30.16 -23.87 -2.19
C ARG A 554 30.96 -23.10 -1.16
N MET A 555 30.37 -22.79 -0.01
CA MET A 555 31.00 -21.97 1.02
C MET A 555 30.59 -22.37 2.44
N THR A 556 31.41 -21.97 3.41
CA THR A 556 31.10 -22.14 4.84
C THR A 556 30.55 -20.84 5.41
N LEU A 557 29.30 -20.87 5.83
CA LEU A 557 28.62 -19.80 6.54
C LEU A 557 28.89 -19.94 8.04
N THR A 558 29.23 -18.85 8.69
CA THR A 558 29.40 -18.78 10.15
C THR A 558 28.53 -17.68 10.73
N ASP A 559 27.94 -17.92 11.87
CA ASP A 559 27.37 -16.89 12.73
C ASP A 559 27.94 -17.04 14.16
N GLU A 560 27.41 -16.27 15.12
CA GLU A 560 27.85 -16.36 16.53
C GLU A 560 27.52 -17.70 17.19
N SER A 561 26.66 -18.53 16.57
CA SER A 561 26.11 -19.74 17.13
C SER A 561 26.71 -21.03 16.55
N ALA A 562 26.94 -21.10 15.24
CA ALA A 562 27.32 -22.32 14.54
C ALA A 562 28.03 -22.04 13.19
N LYS A 563 28.51 -23.11 12.56
CA LYS A 563 29.07 -23.12 11.21
C LYS A 563 28.33 -24.12 10.34
N VAL A 564 27.98 -23.72 9.12
CA VAL A 564 27.21 -24.55 8.17
C VAL A 564 27.80 -24.41 6.78
N VAL A 565 27.93 -25.54 6.06
CA VAL A 565 28.31 -25.54 4.65
C VAL A 565 27.04 -25.42 3.82
N ALA A 566 27.02 -24.47 2.89
CA ALA A 566 25.91 -24.24 1.98
C ALA A 566 26.43 -24.02 0.55
N TRP A 567 25.54 -24.23 -0.42
CA TRP A 567 25.84 -23.98 -1.83
C TRP A 567 24.85 -22.99 -2.44
N CYS A 568 25.27 -22.27 -3.48
CA CYS A 568 24.44 -21.33 -4.21
C CYS A 568 24.80 -21.32 -5.69
N THR A 569 23.87 -20.89 -6.55
CA THR A 569 24.06 -20.99 -8.00
C THR A 569 23.46 -19.81 -8.75
N GLY A 570 23.80 -19.69 -10.03
CA GLY A 570 23.13 -18.76 -10.94
C GLY A 570 23.25 -17.31 -10.48
N GLN A 571 22.12 -16.60 -10.49
CA GLN A 571 22.07 -15.16 -10.18
C GLN A 571 22.56 -14.85 -8.76
N THR A 572 22.15 -15.64 -7.76
CA THR A 572 22.57 -15.44 -6.36
C THR A 572 24.09 -15.55 -6.20
N ALA A 573 24.71 -16.51 -6.91
CA ALA A 573 26.16 -16.67 -6.89
C ALA A 573 26.88 -15.52 -7.64
N ALA A 574 26.34 -15.09 -8.78
CA ALA A 574 26.88 -13.95 -9.52
C ALA A 574 26.79 -12.64 -8.73
N GLU A 575 25.71 -12.43 -7.98
CA GLU A 575 25.54 -11.27 -7.08
C GLU A 575 26.50 -11.32 -5.88
N LEU A 576 26.79 -12.51 -5.34
CA LEU A 576 27.79 -12.66 -4.29
C LEU A 576 29.21 -12.36 -4.80
N LEU A 577 29.55 -12.86 -5.98
CA LEU A 577 30.87 -12.67 -6.59
C LEU A 577 31.05 -11.31 -7.28
N GLN A 578 29.96 -10.59 -7.56
CA GLN A 578 29.96 -9.30 -8.28
C GLN A 578 30.63 -9.37 -9.67
N ILE A 579 30.58 -10.54 -10.31
CA ILE A 579 31.10 -10.81 -11.65
C ILE A 579 30.20 -11.82 -12.36
N SER A 580 30.12 -11.78 -13.68
CA SER A 580 29.38 -12.79 -14.45
C SER A 580 30.20 -14.09 -14.66
N PRO A 581 29.55 -15.25 -14.86
CA PRO A 581 30.25 -16.51 -15.15
C PRO A 581 31.16 -16.43 -16.39
N ASP A 582 30.74 -15.71 -17.42
CA ASP A 582 31.50 -15.58 -18.67
C ASP A 582 32.73 -14.69 -18.48
N GLU A 583 32.62 -13.58 -17.74
CA GLU A 583 33.76 -12.74 -17.40
C GLU A 583 34.74 -13.47 -16.49
N PHE A 584 34.26 -14.21 -15.48
CA PHE A 584 35.10 -14.97 -14.56
C PHE A 584 35.94 -16.02 -15.28
N ASN A 585 35.33 -16.76 -16.23
CA ASN A 585 36.05 -17.75 -17.03
C ASN A 585 37.13 -17.15 -17.94
N ASN A 586 37.06 -15.86 -18.26
CA ASN A 586 38.07 -15.16 -19.05
C ASN A 586 39.22 -14.61 -18.20
N LEU A 587 39.12 -14.65 -16.87
CA LEU A 587 40.18 -14.20 -15.98
C LEU A 587 41.31 -15.24 -15.87
N PRO A 588 42.57 -14.81 -15.65
CA PRO A 588 43.67 -15.71 -15.29
C PRO A 588 43.36 -16.52 -14.03
N GLU A 589 43.91 -17.73 -13.91
CA GLU A 589 43.70 -18.62 -12.74
C GLU A 589 44.03 -17.93 -11.41
N ASP A 590 45.11 -17.12 -11.38
CA ASP A 590 45.51 -16.35 -10.20
C ASP A 590 44.43 -15.35 -9.77
N GLU A 591 43.78 -14.66 -10.72
CA GLU A 591 42.71 -13.71 -10.43
C GLU A 591 41.41 -14.43 -10.02
N GLN A 592 41.12 -15.59 -10.60
CA GLN A 592 39.99 -16.43 -10.17
C GLN A 592 40.14 -16.88 -8.71
N LEU A 593 41.36 -17.21 -8.27
CA LEU A 593 41.67 -17.54 -6.88
C LEU A 593 41.53 -16.34 -5.92
N MET A 594 41.69 -15.11 -6.40
CA MET A 594 41.47 -13.91 -5.57
C MET A 594 40.00 -13.73 -5.19
N TYR A 595 39.05 -14.20 -6.01
CA TYR A 595 37.61 -14.09 -5.71
C TYR A 595 37.16 -14.96 -4.54
N SER A 596 37.79 -16.12 -4.31
CA SER A 596 37.47 -16.93 -3.11
C SER A 596 37.94 -16.23 -1.84
N SER A 597 39.07 -15.51 -1.93
CA SER A 597 39.66 -14.75 -0.82
C SER A 597 38.90 -13.44 -0.54
N SER A 598 38.37 -12.77 -1.57
CA SER A 598 37.65 -11.50 -1.42
C SER A 598 36.32 -11.64 -0.68
N LEU A 599 35.75 -12.85 -0.67
CA LEU A 599 34.53 -13.17 0.08
C LEU A 599 34.77 -13.34 1.59
N GLU A 600 36.02 -13.49 2.03
CA GLU A 600 36.32 -13.73 3.44
C GLU A 600 35.91 -12.54 4.32
N ASN A 601 35.29 -12.83 5.47
CA ASN A 601 34.80 -11.86 6.45
C ASN A 601 33.70 -10.92 5.94
N LEU A 602 33.21 -11.07 4.71
CA LEU A 602 32.05 -10.34 4.25
C LEU A 602 30.79 -10.85 4.97
N LYS A 603 29.96 -9.91 5.41
CA LYS A 603 28.70 -10.18 6.12
C LYS A 603 27.53 -10.14 5.14
N PHE A 604 26.64 -11.11 5.28
CA PHE A 604 25.46 -11.25 4.45
C PHE A 604 24.22 -11.58 5.28
N THR A 605 23.06 -11.14 4.81
CA THR A 605 21.77 -11.73 5.20
C THR A 605 21.39 -12.72 4.10
N VAL A 606 21.16 -13.97 4.46
CA VAL A 606 20.93 -15.08 3.51
C VAL A 606 19.63 -15.81 3.80
N ALA A 607 18.95 -16.26 2.74
CA ALA A 607 17.87 -17.24 2.83
C ALA A 607 18.45 -18.65 2.61
N LEU A 608 18.23 -19.52 3.59
CA LEU A 608 18.71 -20.91 3.61
C LEU A 608 17.55 -21.87 3.54
N VAL A 609 17.68 -22.90 2.69
CA VAL A 609 16.69 -23.94 2.51
C VAL A 609 17.34 -25.31 2.64
N ASN A 610 16.66 -26.24 3.33
CA ASN A 610 17.09 -27.63 3.44
C ASN A 610 16.68 -28.41 2.18
N CYS A 611 17.66 -28.98 1.49
CA CYS A 611 17.47 -29.71 0.24
C CYS A 611 17.39 -31.23 0.41
N GLN A 612 17.37 -31.77 1.63
CA GLN A 612 17.29 -33.23 1.84
C GLN A 612 15.88 -33.78 1.61
N SER A 613 15.76 -34.67 0.62
CA SER A 613 14.59 -35.51 0.40
C SER A 613 14.37 -36.46 1.60
N SER A 614 13.31 -36.24 2.38
CA SER A 614 12.81 -37.19 3.37
C SER A 614 12.07 -38.36 2.69
N GLY A 615 12.83 -39.30 2.12
CA GLY A 615 12.31 -40.50 1.47
C GLY A 615 12.82 -41.79 2.12
N HIS A 616 12.02 -42.38 3.01
CA HIS A 616 12.15 -43.78 3.42
C HIS A 616 11.97 -44.71 2.19
N GLY A 617 12.90 -45.64 1.97
CA GLY A 617 12.68 -46.82 1.13
C GLY A 617 13.53 -46.87 -0.14
N SER A 618 14.21 -48.00 -0.31
CA SER A 618 15.05 -48.39 -1.44
C SER A 618 14.46 -48.06 -2.81
N ASP A 619 15.11 -47.15 -3.54
CA ASP A 619 15.39 -47.31 -4.97
C ASP A 619 16.55 -46.40 -5.35
N SER A 620 17.74 -46.88 -5.04
CA SER A 620 19.01 -46.40 -5.57
C SER A 620 19.01 -46.58 -7.10
N ARG A 621 18.39 -45.66 -7.84
CA ARG A 621 18.63 -45.47 -9.28
C ARG A 621 18.02 -44.24 -9.94
N HIS A 622 17.60 -43.17 -9.26
CA HIS A 622 17.19 -41.94 -9.97
C HIS A 622 17.57 -40.64 -9.23
N GLY A 623 18.77 -40.13 -9.53
CA GLY A 623 19.05 -38.72 -9.79
C GLY A 623 19.22 -37.75 -8.62
N THR A 624 20.47 -37.50 -8.19
CA THR A 624 21.00 -36.16 -7.84
C THR A 624 22.50 -36.26 -7.54
N LEU A 625 23.32 -35.55 -8.34
CA LEU A 625 24.78 -35.31 -8.19
C LEU A 625 25.73 -36.54 -8.07
N PRO A 626 26.98 -36.46 -8.54
CA PRO A 626 28.00 -37.48 -8.22
C PRO A 626 28.27 -37.51 -6.70
N GLU A 627 28.57 -38.70 -6.19
CA GLU A 627 28.58 -39.14 -4.78
C GLU A 627 29.59 -38.45 -3.82
N ASP A 628 30.04 -37.21 -4.06
CA ASP A 628 31.05 -36.52 -3.21
C ASP A 628 30.56 -35.18 -2.59
N ASP A 629 29.31 -34.79 -2.81
CA ASP A 629 28.77 -33.44 -2.53
C ASP A 629 27.50 -33.46 -1.66
N ALA A 630 27.56 -34.07 -0.48
CA ALA A 630 26.44 -34.13 0.48
C ALA A 630 26.22 -32.79 1.24
N VAL A 631 26.18 -31.65 0.54
CA VAL A 631 25.86 -30.35 1.13
C VAL A 631 24.34 -30.16 1.15
N GLN A 632 23.79 -29.97 2.35
CA GLN A 632 22.36 -30.11 2.62
C GLN A 632 21.58 -28.79 2.54
N TRP A 633 22.28 -27.66 2.47
CA TRP A 633 21.71 -26.31 2.52
C TRP A 633 21.97 -25.53 1.23
N GLU A 634 20.90 -25.00 0.63
CA GLU A 634 20.95 -24.07 -0.51
C GLU A 634 20.77 -22.63 -0.01
N ILE A 635 21.62 -21.72 -0.48
CA ILE A 635 21.41 -20.27 -0.37
C ILE A 635 20.58 -19.84 -1.58
N THR A 636 19.31 -19.54 -1.35
CA THR A 636 18.36 -19.17 -2.42
C THR A 636 18.41 -17.68 -2.74
N CYS A 637 18.82 -16.85 -1.78
CA CYS A 637 19.04 -15.42 -1.96
C CYS A 637 20.05 -14.91 -0.91
N ALA A 638 20.84 -13.90 -1.28
CA ALA A 638 21.83 -13.31 -0.40
C ALA A 638 21.89 -11.80 -0.62
N LEU A 639 22.04 -11.06 0.48
CA LEU A 639 22.19 -9.61 0.46
C LEU A 639 23.40 -9.23 1.28
N LYS A 640 24.30 -8.45 0.69
CA LYS A 640 25.45 -7.89 1.42
C LYS A 640 24.98 -6.97 2.52
N HIS A 641 25.52 -7.17 3.71
CA HIS A 641 25.19 -6.38 4.89
C HIS A 641 26.40 -5.53 5.29
N ASP A 642 26.37 -4.26 4.89
CA ASP A 642 27.37 -3.28 5.31
C ASP A 642 26.88 -2.64 6.62
N LEU A 643 27.49 -3.05 7.74
CA LEU A 643 27.43 -2.35 9.03
C LEU A 643 28.85 -1.98 9.45
#